data_AF-A0A964LCA7-F1
#
_entry.id   AF-A0A964LCA7-F1
#
_cell.length_a   1.000
_cell.length_b   1.000
_cell.length_c   1.000
_cell.angle_alpha   90.00
_cell.angle_beta   90.00
_cell.angle_gamma   90.00
#
_symmetry.space_group_name_H-M   'P 1'
#
loop_
_entity.id
_entity.type
_entity.pdbx_description
1 polymer ?
#
loop_
_entity_poly.entity_id
_entity_poly.type
_entity_poly.pdbx_seq_one_letter_code
_entity_poly.pdbx_strand_id
1 'polypeptide(L)'
;MATVIQTKKFNHEESQRRVRHPLETLRKYIRAYVILEGLALTLLAGAVLFWLGLAFDFGLYKVDFDLLGIHGIDWILELNEVDATGMASLACRLTMIAVVVVCLAYLGFTKVVLRWLRDFNDDALALVLERRFHKELGDRLITAVELADPKLAVKYGYSQAMVEKTILEAINTLDKLPVASVFNWSRLYKLWSLVVVSTVGIWLGTMTVVCSTSYALAGEDGKWTDPYRFCWKFYHTASIWTERNVLMMNIYWPKRSHLEIERFQPSHGDKNDMRVARDDVRPDLQVRAIQWAIADRSALNGWRPLKWKDLAEHKLIDAALLARVNIPVDFPDWLIDTDELEPNLVAALWETDQAAKKSGEIRAHLAKPAMQAKIEQRGAQADLDKWLDWTTWTVDKIAAQLEDTKAREPLRGIEVYPTLETIFKELNVLAESPSMERTLRKLVVPASVEMNFRGEESGRKESIEKRDGNKYPVSLADLKESLKFKFRARGEDFYTPPKTISLVPAPSPSGITIDKEEPAYIYHRLYGPDQMDLKGKKHLTTAFPLSTTGDTNTVEVHFGGKLVIHVAIDRKLRAERAVFTRDPAALADGFVGFRGEVKGEADQKGFSLTLDNVTRKHDFTVEFIDEDNIRGKRRFKVLSTLDTEPQVGNLSIYSVLLRKPRFKQPSASDKDRDPREQAELTGAYLITPIAKLPFECSVKDDYGLVKVGYQYRYRFVDFELIAAGGAKKLPNLQIEVSTHRRRANLAMTNFHQFWPGNPASWFAPYHVWVTSDALYEDLRLSQGFTEGYSPAHQFQKFVDEGRYGDMHRLDDVQKNLNARRSPRIWEFDFKDDIVPEPQPGGFDVRDVVLELRSVDPDKIGQMHFHLQIAVQATDNNVETGAVYFEKGKRLQGNTRKNPNGYVNFLVITENELLAQIALEEGALLEKLEAAKEKVDAGLTSLLEQQSKTRDEKPDIDSIFLRMTEIRTALQTSGNNLRDVQHAYRNIIREMEVNRVRKERMEKIQYQIIDRLDNIVQQSPIDLANTGSFPRAEDAFQKAYDLVERDAGAQRLSDVEGHRLNMTDAHRQMTRLSDEIKKLLDYLDEGKLEAQAIAMLVTVERMQREKRDWFYQRKLDIERKIIEELLKDDKKQPPEEKKEEKKTGQLGSPRPAGALAPSDELRRRAPFANLAHPYSELVWSATPRDRRRDGPPTPSL
;
A
#
# COMPACT_ATOMS: atom_id res chain seq x y z
N MET A 1 7.55 -41.81 -150.47
CA MET A 1 8.53 -41.69 -149.36
C MET A 1 7.78 -41.92 -148.06
N ALA A 2 8.33 -42.70 -147.13
CA ALA A 2 7.70 -42.98 -145.84
C ALA A 2 8.51 -42.36 -144.71
N THR A 3 7.90 -41.44 -143.96
CA THR A 3 8.44 -40.95 -142.70
C THR A 3 7.70 -41.68 -141.59
N VAL A 4 8.25 -42.80 -141.11
CA VAL A 4 7.65 -43.57 -140.01
C VAL A 4 7.78 -42.76 -138.72
N ILE A 5 6.71 -42.03 -138.37
CA ILE A 5 6.59 -41.38 -137.07
C ILE A 5 6.51 -42.49 -136.03
N GLN A 6 7.60 -42.71 -135.28
CA GLN A 6 7.58 -43.63 -134.15
C GLN A 6 6.52 -43.16 -133.14
N THR A 7 5.52 -43.99 -132.89
CA THR A 7 4.55 -43.78 -131.83
C THR A 7 5.25 -43.89 -130.48
N LYS A 8 5.68 -42.75 -129.95
CA LYS A 8 6.28 -42.64 -128.61
C LYS A 8 5.30 -43.25 -127.60
N LYS A 9 5.62 -44.42 -127.04
CA LYS A 9 4.76 -45.13 -126.07
C LYS A 9 4.32 -44.15 -124.98
N PHE A 10 3.00 -43.99 -124.84
CA PHE A 10 2.43 -43.09 -123.83
C PHE A 10 2.66 -43.67 -122.43
N ASN A 11 3.73 -43.21 -121.79
CA ASN A 11 4.15 -43.68 -120.48
C ASN A 11 3.20 -43.12 -119.41
N HIS A 12 2.23 -43.94 -119.02
CA HIS A 12 1.24 -43.60 -118.00
C HIS A 12 1.90 -43.13 -116.69
N GLU A 13 3.03 -43.71 -116.28
CA GLU A 13 3.76 -43.26 -115.09
C GLU A 13 4.37 -41.86 -115.24
N GLU A 14 4.92 -41.52 -116.41
CA GLU A 14 5.51 -40.20 -116.62
C GLU A 14 4.41 -39.12 -116.64
N SER A 15 3.29 -39.40 -117.32
CA SER A 15 2.12 -38.51 -117.35
C SER A 15 1.50 -38.33 -115.97
N GLN A 16 1.30 -39.41 -115.19
CA GLN A 16 0.80 -39.30 -113.81
C GLN A 16 1.77 -38.53 -112.90
N ARG A 17 3.09 -38.73 -113.02
CA ARG A 17 4.10 -37.93 -112.27
C ARG A 17 4.04 -36.45 -112.67
N ARG A 18 3.85 -36.13 -113.95
CA ARG A 18 3.71 -34.73 -114.44
C ARG A 18 2.42 -34.05 -113.95
N VAL A 19 1.30 -34.77 -113.80
CA VAL A 19 0.08 -34.21 -113.18
C VAL A 19 0.25 -34.05 -111.66
N ARG A 20 0.85 -35.04 -110.99
CA ARG A 20 1.05 -35.01 -109.52
C ARG A 20 2.08 -33.98 -109.07
N HIS A 21 3.14 -33.69 -109.82
CA HIS A 21 4.20 -32.79 -109.39
C HIS A 21 3.73 -31.32 -109.13
N PRO A 22 2.89 -30.69 -109.97
CA PRO A 22 2.24 -29.42 -109.66
C PRO A 22 1.24 -29.49 -108.50
N LEU A 23 0.50 -30.60 -108.34
CA LEU A 23 -0.42 -30.81 -107.21
C LEU A 23 0.34 -30.97 -105.88
N GLU A 24 1.48 -31.67 -105.86
CA GLU A 24 2.40 -31.72 -104.73
C GLU A 24 3.02 -30.35 -104.44
N THR A 25 3.32 -29.57 -105.47
CA THR A 25 3.83 -28.19 -105.34
C THR A 25 2.79 -27.27 -104.72
N LEU A 26 1.52 -27.36 -105.17
CA LEU A 26 0.39 -26.71 -104.52
C LEU A 26 0.24 -27.18 -103.06
N ARG A 27 0.31 -28.50 -102.79
CA ARG A 27 0.23 -29.09 -101.44
C ARG A 27 1.34 -28.56 -100.51
N LYS A 28 2.56 -28.36 -101.03
CA LYS A 28 3.68 -27.69 -100.32
C LYS A 28 3.33 -26.24 -99.99
N TYR A 29 2.81 -25.46 -100.95
CA TYR A 29 2.38 -24.08 -100.70
C TYR A 29 1.19 -23.98 -99.72
N ILE A 30 0.21 -24.89 -99.76
CA ILE A 30 -0.88 -24.95 -98.77
C ILE A 30 -0.30 -25.15 -97.38
N ARG A 31 0.56 -26.16 -97.19
CA ARG A 31 1.18 -26.45 -95.89
C ARG A 31 2.03 -25.28 -95.39
N ALA A 32 2.84 -24.66 -96.25
CA ALA A 32 3.64 -23.48 -95.89
C ALA A 32 2.76 -22.28 -95.50
N TYR A 33 1.72 -21.96 -96.27
CA TYR A 33 0.79 -20.87 -95.97
C TYR A 33 0.03 -21.11 -94.65
N VAL A 34 -0.42 -22.35 -94.39
CA VAL A 34 -1.10 -22.74 -93.14
C VAL A 34 -0.17 -22.61 -91.93
N ILE A 35 1.08 -23.06 -92.04
CA ILE A 35 2.08 -22.93 -90.98
C ILE A 35 2.36 -21.44 -90.69
N LEU A 36 2.59 -20.63 -91.74
CA LEU A 36 2.85 -19.19 -91.58
C LEU A 36 1.64 -18.40 -91.06
N GLU A 37 0.41 -18.76 -91.43
CA GLU A 37 -0.81 -18.16 -90.88
C GLU A 37 -0.99 -18.53 -89.40
N GLY A 38 -0.84 -19.81 -89.04
CA GLY A 38 -0.98 -20.26 -87.66
C GLY A 38 0.14 -19.78 -86.73
N LEU A 39 1.36 -19.67 -87.24
CA LEU A 39 2.49 -19.05 -86.52
C LEU A 39 2.25 -17.55 -86.30
N ALA A 40 1.82 -16.80 -87.32
CA ALA A 40 1.48 -15.39 -87.15
C ALA A 40 0.34 -15.19 -86.13
N LEU A 41 -0.70 -16.03 -86.15
CA LEU A 41 -1.82 -15.95 -85.20
C LEU A 41 -1.41 -16.30 -83.75
N THR A 42 -0.52 -17.27 -83.56
CA THR A 42 -0.03 -17.62 -82.21
C THR A 42 0.95 -16.58 -81.66
N LEU A 43 1.84 -16.04 -82.50
CA LEU A 43 2.70 -14.91 -82.12
C LEU A 43 1.89 -13.64 -81.82
N LEU A 44 0.85 -13.35 -82.60
CA LEU A 44 -0.06 -12.21 -82.36
C LEU A 44 -0.80 -12.36 -81.02
N ALA A 45 -1.31 -13.55 -80.72
CA ALA A 45 -1.94 -13.85 -79.43
C ALA A 45 -0.96 -13.71 -78.26
N GLY A 46 0.27 -14.23 -78.41
CA GLY A 46 1.34 -14.09 -77.41
C GLY A 46 1.73 -12.63 -77.16
N ALA A 47 1.86 -11.82 -78.21
CA ALA A 47 2.16 -10.38 -78.08
C ALA A 47 1.03 -9.61 -77.39
N VAL A 48 -0.23 -9.90 -77.70
CA VAL A 48 -1.38 -9.30 -77.02
C VAL A 48 -1.45 -9.71 -75.55
N LEU A 49 -1.20 -10.99 -75.24
CA LEU A 49 -1.18 -11.48 -73.85
C LEU A 49 -0.01 -10.89 -73.05
N PHE A 50 1.16 -10.67 -73.66
CA PHE A 50 2.26 -9.94 -73.04
C PHE A 50 1.84 -8.50 -72.67
N TRP A 51 1.29 -7.73 -73.61
CA TRP A 51 0.89 -6.35 -73.32
C TRP A 51 -0.25 -6.25 -72.32
N LEU A 52 -1.25 -7.14 -72.37
CA LEU A 52 -2.33 -7.18 -71.39
C LEU A 52 -1.81 -7.61 -70.00
N GLY A 53 -0.96 -8.62 -69.92
CA GLY A 53 -0.36 -9.08 -68.66
C GLY A 53 0.57 -8.05 -68.03
N LEU A 54 1.33 -7.31 -68.85
CA LEU A 54 2.19 -6.21 -68.43
C LEU A 54 1.34 -5.01 -67.96
N ALA A 55 0.33 -4.61 -68.74
CA ALA A 55 -0.59 -3.53 -68.37
C ALA A 55 -1.44 -3.85 -67.14
N PHE A 56 -1.69 -5.13 -66.83
CA PHE A 56 -2.34 -5.55 -65.59
C PHE A 56 -1.36 -5.51 -64.40
N ASP A 57 -0.26 -6.27 -64.44
CA ASP A 57 0.67 -6.41 -63.30
C ASP A 57 1.42 -5.09 -62.98
N PHE A 58 1.97 -4.42 -64.01
CA PHE A 58 2.66 -3.14 -63.82
C PHE A 58 1.69 -1.96 -63.73
N GLY A 59 0.52 -2.04 -64.37
CA GLY A 59 -0.50 -0.99 -64.28
C GLY A 59 -1.14 -0.93 -62.89
N LEU A 60 -1.51 -2.06 -62.28
CA LEU A 60 -1.97 -2.09 -60.89
C LEU A 60 -0.93 -1.56 -59.90
N TYR A 61 0.36 -1.78 -60.18
CA TYR A 61 1.46 -1.17 -59.42
C TYR A 61 1.66 0.34 -59.70
N LYS A 62 1.21 0.89 -60.84
CA LYS A 62 1.38 2.30 -61.21
C LYS A 62 0.12 3.16 -61.14
N VAL A 63 -1.02 2.60 -60.81
CA VAL A 63 -2.23 3.35 -60.50
C VAL A 63 -2.20 3.77 -59.02
N ASP A 64 -1.80 5.02 -58.79
CA ASP A 64 -2.16 5.77 -57.58
C ASP A 64 -3.46 6.53 -57.84
N PHE A 65 -4.45 6.37 -56.95
CA PHE A 65 -5.73 7.05 -56.96
C PHE A 65 -6.01 7.58 -55.54
N ASP A 66 -5.38 8.71 -55.20
CA ASP A 66 -5.44 9.32 -53.87
C ASP A 66 -6.88 9.51 -53.36
N LEU A 67 -7.80 9.87 -54.25
CA LEU A 67 -9.22 10.08 -53.96
C LEU A 67 -9.94 8.80 -53.43
N LEU A 68 -9.40 7.61 -53.73
CA LEU A 68 -9.95 6.32 -53.30
C LEU A 68 -9.03 5.60 -52.30
N GLY A 69 -7.88 6.18 -51.94
CA GLY A 69 -6.86 5.52 -51.11
C GLY A 69 -6.26 4.26 -51.74
N ILE A 70 -6.36 4.11 -53.06
CA ILE A 70 -5.80 2.99 -53.82
C ILE A 70 -4.40 3.40 -54.27
N HIS A 71 -3.39 2.65 -53.83
CA HIS A 71 -1.98 2.96 -54.08
C HIS A 71 -1.23 1.73 -54.58
N GLY A 72 -0.22 1.94 -55.43
CA GLY A 72 0.42 0.92 -56.28
C GLY A 72 0.49 -0.51 -55.74
N ILE A 73 -0.48 -1.34 -56.14
CA ILE A 73 -0.74 -2.69 -55.61
C ILE A 73 0.25 -3.68 -56.24
N ASP A 74 1.18 -4.21 -55.45
CA ASP A 74 1.92 -5.43 -55.81
C ASP A 74 1.19 -6.64 -55.22
N TRP A 75 0.28 -7.21 -55.99
CA TRP A 75 -0.54 -8.35 -55.59
C TRP A 75 0.27 -9.61 -55.20
N ILE A 76 1.53 -9.74 -55.61
CA ILE A 76 2.41 -10.83 -55.16
C ILE A 76 2.92 -10.55 -53.73
N LEU A 77 3.23 -9.29 -53.41
CA LEU A 77 3.58 -8.88 -52.05
C LEU A 77 2.39 -9.05 -51.10
N GLU A 78 1.22 -8.51 -51.46
CA GLU A 78 0.00 -8.59 -50.64
C GLU A 78 -0.40 -10.05 -50.33
N LEU A 79 -0.33 -10.96 -51.32
CA LEU A 79 -0.61 -12.38 -51.10
C LEU A 79 0.45 -13.06 -50.22
N ASN A 80 1.73 -12.68 -50.33
CA ASN A 80 2.81 -13.21 -49.48
C ASN A 80 2.77 -12.64 -48.05
N GLU A 81 2.14 -11.48 -47.81
CA GLU A 81 1.88 -10.98 -46.46
C GLU A 81 0.69 -11.67 -45.77
N VAL A 82 -0.29 -12.15 -46.54
CA VAL A 82 -1.41 -12.96 -46.04
C VAL A 82 -0.99 -14.41 -45.80
N ASP A 83 -0.18 -14.98 -46.70
CA ASP A 83 0.42 -16.30 -46.59
C ASP A 83 1.95 -16.21 -46.63
N ALA A 84 2.56 -16.21 -45.44
CA ALA A 84 4.01 -16.16 -45.26
C ALA A 84 4.76 -17.39 -45.82
N THR A 85 4.07 -18.44 -46.25
CA THR A 85 4.70 -19.56 -46.98
C THR A 85 4.87 -19.27 -48.48
N GLY A 86 4.21 -18.22 -48.99
CA GLY A 86 4.21 -17.82 -50.40
C GLY A 86 3.44 -18.76 -51.34
N MET A 87 2.76 -19.78 -50.80
CA MET A 87 2.04 -20.79 -51.58
C MET A 87 0.81 -20.20 -52.27
N ALA A 88 0.13 -19.23 -51.67
CA ALA A 88 -1.01 -18.52 -52.27
C ALA A 88 -0.62 -17.80 -53.57
N SER A 89 0.44 -16.97 -53.56
CA SER A 89 0.87 -16.24 -54.76
C SER A 89 1.44 -17.17 -55.84
N LEU A 90 2.07 -18.28 -55.44
CA LEU A 90 2.55 -19.31 -56.34
C LEU A 90 1.39 -20.07 -56.99
N ALA A 91 0.35 -20.45 -56.24
CA ALA A 91 -0.83 -21.14 -56.76
C ALA A 91 -1.62 -20.27 -57.75
N CYS A 92 -1.85 -18.99 -57.44
CA CYS A 92 -2.50 -18.04 -58.35
C CYS A 92 -1.71 -17.83 -59.65
N ARG A 93 -0.37 -17.78 -59.59
CA ARG A 93 0.47 -17.70 -60.78
C ARG A 93 0.46 -19.00 -61.60
N LEU A 94 0.51 -20.16 -60.95
CA LEU A 94 0.45 -21.46 -61.64
C LEU A 94 -0.89 -21.66 -62.38
N THR A 95 -2.02 -21.28 -61.80
CA THR A 95 -3.31 -21.39 -62.50
C THR A 95 -3.40 -20.43 -63.68
N MET A 96 -2.95 -19.18 -63.53
CA MET A 96 -2.94 -18.21 -64.63
C MET A 96 -2.02 -18.63 -65.79
N ILE A 97 -0.78 -19.07 -65.51
CA ILE A 97 0.12 -19.52 -66.59
C ILE A 97 -0.38 -20.83 -67.23
N ALA A 98 -0.98 -21.75 -66.46
CA ALA A 98 -1.54 -22.97 -67.01
C ALA A 98 -2.71 -22.67 -67.98
N VAL A 99 -3.61 -21.74 -67.62
CA VAL A 99 -4.68 -21.29 -68.52
C VAL A 99 -4.10 -20.64 -69.78
N VAL A 100 -3.11 -19.76 -69.66
CA VAL A 100 -2.46 -19.11 -70.82
C VAL A 100 -1.78 -20.13 -71.74
N VAL A 101 -1.02 -21.08 -71.17
CA VAL A 101 -0.33 -22.13 -71.92
C VAL A 101 -1.32 -23.07 -72.59
N VAL A 102 -2.40 -23.49 -71.92
CA VAL A 102 -3.46 -24.33 -72.50
C VAL A 102 -4.17 -23.59 -73.64
N CYS A 103 -4.51 -22.32 -73.47
CA CYS A 103 -5.13 -21.50 -74.52
C CYS A 103 -4.21 -21.33 -75.75
N LEU A 104 -2.93 -21.02 -75.54
CA LEU A 104 -1.96 -20.88 -76.64
C LEU A 104 -1.67 -22.22 -77.33
N ALA A 105 -1.54 -23.31 -76.57
CA ALA A 105 -1.36 -24.66 -77.11
C ALA A 105 -2.60 -25.11 -77.91
N TYR A 106 -3.81 -24.86 -77.41
CA TYR A 106 -5.06 -25.13 -78.12
C TYR A 106 -5.18 -24.32 -79.42
N LEU A 107 -4.84 -23.03 -79.39
CA LEU A 107 -4.81 -22.19 -80.60
C LEU A 107 -3.76 -22.69 -81.60
N GLY A 108 -2.53 -22.99 -81.16
CA GLY A 108 -1.49 -23.54 -82.02
C GLY A 108 -1.88 -24.90 -82.63
N PHE A 109 -2.39 -25.82 -81.81
CA PHE A 109 -2.82 -27.14 -82.26
C PHE A 109 -3.99 -27.07 -83.25
N THR A 110 -5.02 -26.25 -82.98
CA THR A 110 -6.18 -26.12 -83.87
C THR A 110 -5.91 -25.32 -85.14
N LYS A 111 -5.00 -24.33 -85.10
CA LYS A 111 -4.69 -23.48 -86.27
C LYS A 111 -3.52 -23.98 -87.13
N VAL A 112 -2.55 -24.68 -86.54
CA VAL A 112 -1.40 -25.29 -87.24
C VAL A 112 -1.62 -26.79 -87.41
N VAL A 113 -1.60 -27.56 -86.31
CA VAL A 113 -1.44 -29.03 -86.36
C VAL A 113 -2.63 -29.73 -87.04
N LEU A 114 -3.87 -29.45 -86.60
CA LEU A 114 -5.08 -30.04 -87.21
C LEU A 114 -5.29 -29.63 -88.68
N ARG A 115 -4.71 -28.50 -89.13
CA ARG A 115 -4.77 -28.05 -90.53
C ARG A 115 -3.62 -28.57 -91.39
N TRP A 116 -2.49 -28.94 -90.76
CA TRP A 116 -1.31 -29.52 -91.42
C TRP A 116 -1.44 -31.03 -91.62
N LEU A 117 -2.00 -31.73 -90.63
CA LEU A 117 -2.33 -33.17 -90.65
C LEU A 117 -3.58 -33.51 -91.47
N ARG A 118 -4.32 -32.51 -91.97
CA ARG A 118 -5.48 -32.76 -92.83
C ARG A 118 -5.01 -33.21 -94.21
N ASP A 119 -5.41 -34.40 -94.63
CA ASP A 119 -5.12 -34.87 -95.98
C ASP A 119 -5.90 -34.09 -97.04
N PHE A 120 -5.20 -33.81 -98.14
CA PHE A 120 -5.74 -33.10 -99.29
C PHE A 120 -5.81 -34.09 -100.45
N ASN A 121 -7.02 -34.58 -100.74
CA ASN A 121 -7.25 -35.44 -101.89
C ASN A 121 -6.95 -34.69 -103.20
N ASP A 122 -6.38 -35.37 -104.18
CA ASP A 122 -5.90 -34.74 -105.42
C ASP A 122 -7.05 -34.19 -106.28
N ASP A 123 -8.20 -34.84 -106.28
CA ASP A 123 -9.44 -34.36 -106.93
C ASP A 123 -9.87 -32.98 -106.40
N ALA A 124 -9.74 -32.77 -105.08
CA ALA A 124 -10.09 -31.51 -104.43
C ALA A 124 -9.06 -30.41 -104.70
N LEU A 125 -7.78 -30.77 -104.91
CA LEU A 125 -6.73 -29.85 -105.33
C LEU A 125 -6.92 -29.44 -106.81
N ALA A 126 -7.28 -30.39 -107.67
CA ALA A 126 -7.64 -30.13 -109.07
C ALA A 126 -8.86 -29.20 -109.18
N LEU A 127 -9.94 -29.47 -108.42
CA LEU A 127 -11.16 -28.65 -108.42
C LEU A 127 -10.91 -27.21 -107.89
N VAL A 128 -9.96 -27.01 -106.99
CA VAL A 128 -9.54 -25.66 -106.54
C VAL A 128 -8.78 -24.91 -107.64
N LEU A 129 -7.94 -25.59 -108.42
CA LEU A 129 -7.26 -24.99 -109.56
C LEU A 129 -8.24 -24.67 -110.70
N GLU A 130 -9.13 -25.60 -111.05
CA GLU A 130 -10.21 -25.39 -112.03
C GLU A 130 -11.08 -24.18 -111.66
N ARG A 131 -11.61 -24.13 -110.44
CA ARG A 131 -12.46 -23.02 -109.98
C ARG A 131 -11.72 -21.67 -109.99
N ARG A 132 -10.39 -21.65 -109.84
CA ARG A 132 -9.56 -20.43 -109.90
C ARG A 132 -9.20 -20.03 -111.34
N PHE A 133 -8.92 -20.99 -112.22
CA PHE A 133 -8.40 -20.78 -113.57
C PHE A 133 -9.35 -21.34 -114.67
N HIS A 134 -10.66 -21.24 -114.44
CA HIS A 134 -11.72 -21.83 -115.27
C HIS A 134 -11.65 -21.49 -116.77
N LYS A 135 -11.03 -20.36 -117.14
CA LYS A 135 -10.84 -19.94 -118.54
C LYS A 135 -9.70 -20.67 -119.26
N GLU A 136 -8.78 -21.26 -118.51
CA GLU A 136 -7.56 -21.87 -119.03
C GLU A 136 -7.63 -23.41 -118.95
N LEU A 137 -8.12 -23.95 -117.84
CA LEU A 137 -8.22 -25.40 -117.63
C LEU A 137 -9.51 -26.01 -118.20
N GLY A 138 -10.68 -25.42 -117.94
CA GLY A 138 -11.96 -25.81 -118.55
C GLY A 138 -12.36 -27.26 -118.31
N ASP A 139 -12.37 -27.68 -117.04
CA ASP A 139 -12.69 -29.03 -116.52
C ASP A 139 -11.73 -30.16 -116.97
N ARG A 140 -10.67 -29.84 -117.72
CA ARG A 140 -9.69 -30.83 -118.22
C ARG A 140 -8.81 -31.40 -117.12
N LEU A 141 -8.46 -30.61 -116.10
CA LEU A 141 -7.58 -31.05 -115.01
C LEU A 141 -8.29 -31.99 -114.05
N ILE A 142 -9.54 -31.69 -113.68
CA ILE A 142 -10.34 -32.62 -112.86
C ILE A 142 -10.63 -33.91 -113.63
N THR A 143 -11.05 -33.81 -114.89
CA THR A 143 -11.24 -34.99 -115.77
C THR A 143 -9.94 -35.80 -115.92
N ALA A 144 -8.78 -35.14 -116.04
CA ALA A 144 -7.48 -35.80 -116.14
C ALA A 144 -7.02 -36.47 -114.84
N VAL A 145 -7.50 -36.04 -113.66
CA VAL A 145 -7.20 -36.67 -112.36
C VAL A 145 -8.17 -37.83 -112.08
N GLU A 146 -9.48 -37.62 -112.25
CA GLU A 146 -10.50 -38.67 -112.03
C GLU A 146 -10.35 -39.85 -113.02
N LEU A 147 -9.96 -39.59 -114.26
CA LEU A 147 -9.69 -40.62 -115.27
C LEU A 147 -8.23 -41.11 -115.30
N ALA A 148 -7.36 -40.65 -114.38
CA ALA A 148 -5.98 -41.13 -114.28
C ALA A 148 -5.86 -42.59 -113.80
N ASP A 149 -6.88 -43.11 -113.10
CA ASP A 149 -6.94 -44.52 -112.72
C ASP A 149 -7.51 -45.36 -113.90
N PRO A 150 -6.71 -46.26 -114.51
CA PRO A 150 -7.17 -47.05 -115.66
C PRO A 150 -8.34 -47.99 -115.31
N LYS A 151 -8.60 -48.28 -114.02
CA LYS A 151 -9.76 -49.09 -113.59
C LYS A 151 -11.06 -48.29 -113.63
N LEU A 152 -11.01 -46.97 -113.48
CA LEU A 152 -12.18 -46.09 -113.56
C LEU A 152 -12.51 -45.74 -115.02
N ALA A 153 -11.51 -45.42 -115.84
CA ALA A 153 -11.73 -45.09 -117.26
C ALA A 153 -12.48 -46.20 -118.04
N VAL A 154 -12.14 -47.47 -117.77
CA VAL A 154 -12.82 -48.65 -118.35
C VAL A 154 -14.26 -48.79 -117.85
N LYS A 155 -14.54 -48.45 -116.58
CA LYS A 155 -15.87 -48.55 -115.97
C LYS A 155 -16.88 -47.54 -116.56
N TYR A 156 -16.40 -46.39 -117.02
CA TYR A 156 -17.24 -45.33 -117.62
C TYR A 156 -17.24 -45.33 -119.16
N GLY A 157 -16.55 -46.26 -119.82
CA GLY A 157 -16.64 -46.48 -121.28
C GLY A 157 -15.90 -45.45 -122.14
N TYR A 158 -14.97 -44.67 -121.58
CA TYR A 158 -14.20 -43.68 -122.35
C TYR A 158 -13.14 -44.33 -123.24
N SER A 159 -12.89 -43.75 -124.43
CA SER A 159 -11.84 -44.21 -125.34
C SER A 159 -10.47 -43.71 -124.90
N GLN A 160 -9.46 -44.60 -124.82
CA GLN A 160 -8.14 -44.25 -124.30
C GLN A 160 -7.48 -43.08 -125.04
N ALA A 161 -7.58 -43.03 -126.37
CA ALA A 161 -7.03 -41.93 -127.17
C ALA A 161 -7.64 -40.55 -126.84
N MET A 162 -8.88 -40.50 -126.32
CA MET A 162 -9.47 -39.25 -125.81
C MET A 162 -8.89 -38.90 -124.44
N VAL A 163 -8.81 -39.87 -123.52
CA VAL A 163 -8.28 -39.68 -122.16
C VAL A 163 -6.81 -39.25 -122.20
N GLU A 164 -5.97 -39.92 -123.00
CA GLU A 164 -4.56 -39.56 -123.20
C GLU A 164 -4.40 -38.12 -123.74
N LYS A 165 -5.24 -37.72 -124.70
CA LYS A 165 -5.24 -36.35 -125.25
C LYS A 165 -5.66 -35.32 -124.19
N THR A 166 -6.72 -35.57 -123.44
CA THR A 166 -7.18 -34.67 -122.37
C THR A 166 -6.13 -34.51 -121.27
N ILE A 167 -5.46 -35.60 -120.87
CA ILE A 167 -4.33 -35.56 -119.92
C ILE A 167 -3.17 -34.72 -120.48
N LEU A 168 -2.81 -34.89 -121.75
CA LEU A 168 -1.72 -34.12 -122.37
C LEU A 168 -2.06 -32.63 -122.56
N GLU A 169 -3.30 -32.27 -122.90
CA GLU A 169 -3.73 -30.87 -122.95
C GLU A 169 -3.79 -30.24 -121.54
N ALA A 170 -4.21 -31.00 -120.53
CA ALA A 170 -4.18 -30.55 -119.13
C ALA A 170 -2.74 -30.27 -118.66
N ILE A 171 -1.79 -31.20 -118.87
CA ILE A 171 -0.36 -31.02 -118.50
C ILE A 171 0.24 -29.78 -119.19
N ASN A 172 0.08 -29.65 -120.51
CA ASN A 172 0.63 -28.52 -121.28
C ASN A 172 0.05 -27.14 -120.92
N THR A 173 -1.02 -27.12 -120.12
CA THR A 173 -1.66 -25.91 -119.59
C THR A 173 -1.26 -25.70 -118.13
N LEU A 174 -1.25 -26.77 -117.33
CA LEU A 174 -0.85 -26.80 -115.93
C LEU A 174 0.59 -26.30 -115.72
N ASP A 175 1.52 -26.68 -116.60
CA ASP A 175 2.93 -26.23 -116.57
C ASP A 175 3.10 -24.71 -116.77
N LYS A 176 2.06 -23.99 -117.21
CA LYS A 176 2.07 -22.53 -117.45
C LYS A 176 1.37 -21.73 -116.35
N LEU A 177 0.65 -22.37 -115.44
CA LEU A 177 -0.18 -21.68 -114.44
C LEU A 177 0.66 -21.13 -113.27
N PRO A 178 0.45 -19.86 -112.86
CA PRO A 178 1.08 -19.29 -111.67
C PRO A 178 0.41 -19.81 -110.39
N VAL A 179 0.68 -21.06 -110.01
CA VAL A 179 0.07 -21.80 -108.88
C VAL A 179 0.10 -21.01 -107.56
N ALA A 180 1.14 -20.20 -107.32
CA ALA A 180 1.23 -19.35 -106.13
C ALA A 180 0.13 -18.27 -106.04
N SER A 181 -0.50 -17.87 -107.15
CA SER A 181 -1.55 -16.84 -107.20
C SER A 181 -2.94 -17.33 -106.72
N VAL A 182 -3.08 -18.61 -106.37
CA VAL A 182 -4.26 -19.17 -105.70
C VAL A 182 -4.40 -18.61 -104.27
N PHE A 183 -3.29 -18.27 -103.61
CA PHE A 183 -3.25 -17.86 -102.21
C PHE A 183 -3.38 -16.34 -102.02
N ASN A 184 -4.05 -15.94 -100.94
CA ASN A 184 -4.14 -14.53 -100.54
C ASN A 184 -2.91 -14.10 -99.73
N TRP A 185 -1.76 -13.94 -100.41
CA TRP A 185 -0.52 -13.46 -99.79
C TRP A 185 -0.66 -12.08 -99.12
N SER A 186 -1.57 -11.23 -99.59
CA SER A 186 -1.86 -9.93 -98.94
C SER A 186 -2.43 -10.10 -97.54
N ARG A 187 -3.33 -11.08 -97.31
CA ARG A 187 -3.83 -11.44 -95.96
C ARG A 187 -2.69 -11.92 -95.07
N LEU A 188 -1.79 -12.77 -95.56
CA LEU A 188 -0.67 -13.27 -94.78
C LEU A 188 0.32 -12.13 -94.42
N TYR A 189 0.65 -11.26 -95.37
CA TYR A 189 1.46 -10.08 -95.12
C TYR A 189 0.81 -9.14 -94.08
N LYS A 190 -0.51 -8.92 -94.16
CA LYS A 190 -1.26 -8.13 -93.16
C LYS A 190 -1.22 -8.75 -91.77
N LEU A 191 -1.27 -10.08 -91.64
CA LEU A 191 -1.12 -10.76 -90.35
C LEU A 191 0.30 -10.60 -89.78
N TRP A 192 1.34 -10.74 -90.60
CA TRP A 192 2.71 -10.49 -90.15
C TRP A 192 2.98 -9.01 -89.84
N SER A 193 2.40 -8.07 -90.58
CA SER A 193 2.47 -6.65 -90.21
C SER A 193 1.72 -6.35 -88.91
N LEU A 194 0.62 -7.05 -88.60
CA LEU A 194 -0.04 -6.95 -87.29
C LEU A 194 0.84 -7.50 -86.15
N VAL A 195 1.61 -8.56 -86.37
CA VAL A 195 2.61 -9.05 -85.39
C VAL A 195 3.73 -8.02 -85.18
N VAL A 196 4.24 -7.41 -86.24
CA VAL A 196 5.28 -6.35 -86.13
C VAL A 196 4.74 -5.09 -85.45
N VAL A 197 3.49 -4.69 -85.76
CA VAL A 197 2.84 -3.55 -85.11
C VAL A 197 2.51 -3.85 -83.65
N SER A 198 2.04 -5.06 -83.30
CA SER A 198 1.74 -5.42 -81.91
C SER A 198 2.99 -5.63 -81.05
N THR A 199 4.16 -5.89 -81.65
CA THR A 199 5.43 -6.00 -80.91
C THR A 199 6.20 -4.68 -80.94
N VAL A 200 6.80 -4.33 -82.08
CA VAL A 200 7.65 -3.15 -82.25
C VAL A 200 6.82 -1.86 -82.32
N GLY A 201 5.65 -1.88 -82.97
CA GLY A 201 4.80 -0.70 -83.11
C GLY A 201 4.24 -0.17 -81.78
N ILE A 202 3.69 -1.04 -80.93
CA ILE A 202 3.23 -0.66 -79.58
C ILE A 202 4.41 -0.23 -78.71
N TRP A 203 5.58 -0.89 -78.82
CA TRP A 203 6.78 -0.48 -78.10
C TRP A 203 7.25 0.93 -78.49
N LEU A 204 7.37 1.23 -79.79
CA LEU A 204 7.70 2.58 -80.28
C LEU A 204 6.62 3.62 -79.91
N GLY A 205 5.35 3.23 -79.92
CA GLY A 205 4.24 4.08 -79.47
C GLY A 205 4.37 4.44 -77.98
N THR A 206 4.57 3.45 -77.11
CA THR A 206 4.78 3.68 -75.68
C THR A 206 6.04 4.49 -75.39
N MET A 207 7.14 4.24 -76.11
CA MET A 207 8.34 5.08 -76.06
C MET A 207 8.02 6.53 -76.42
N THR A 208 7.34 6.77 -77.54
CA THR A 208 7.03 8.11 -78.03
C THR A 208 6.13 8.86 -77.04
N VAL A 209 5.08 8.21 -76.52
CA VAL A 209 4.20 8.80 -75.50
C VAL A 209 4.96 9.08 -74.22
N VAL A 210 5.67 8.11 -73.64
CA VAL A 210 6.39 8.30 -72.36
C VAL A 210 7.48 9.37 -72.48
N CYS A 211 8.26 9.40 -73.57
CA CYS A 211 9.29 10.42 -73.75
C CYS A 211 8.67 11.82 -73.95
N SER A 212 7.62 11.96 -74.77
CA SER A 212 7.00 13.27 -75.03
C SER A 212 6.20 13.80 -73.84
N THR A 213 5.46 12.95 -73.12
CA THR A 213 4.81 13.32 -71.85
C THR A 213 5.85 13.64 -70.77
N SER A 214 6.93 12.86 -70.65
CA SER A 214 8.01 13.14 -69.69
C SER A 214 8.82 14.41 -70.03
N TYR A 215 8.83 14.84 -71.29
CA TYR A 215 9.40 16.12 -71.71
C TYR A 215 8.44 17.28 -71.42
N ALA A 216 7.14 17.13 -71.74
CA ALA A 216 6.12 18.15 -71.47
C ALA A 216 5.84 18.38 -69.97
N LEU A 217 6.12 17.38 -69.12
CA LEU A 217 6.02 17.48 -67.66
C LEU A 217 7.37 17.71 -66.95
N ALA A 218 8.47 17.89 -67.69
CA ALA A 218 9.74 18.29 -67.11
C ALA A 218 9.69 19.80 -66.78
N GLY A 219 9.45 20.12 -65.51
CA GLY A 219 9.57 21.48 -64.98
C GLY A 219 11.03 21.94 -64.85
N GLU A 220 11.27 22.86 -63.91
CA GLU A 220 12.58 23.52 -63.72
C GLU A 220 13.75 22.56 -63.49
N ASP A 221 13.48 21.34 -62.98
CA ASP A 221 14.47 20.26 -62.81
C ASP A 221 15.12 19.77 -64.12
N GLY A 222 14.48 19.97 -65.29
CA GLY A 222 14.98 19.57 -66.61
C GLY A 222 15.11 18.05 -66.88
N LYS A 223 14.85 17.19 -65.89
CA LYS A 223 15.06 15.73 -65.95
C LYS A 223 13.93 14.99 -66.69
N TRP A 224 13.89 15.08 -68.02
CA TRP A 224 13.02 14.24 -68.85
C TRP A 224 13.55 12.79 -69.01
N THR A 225 12.70 11.89 -69.51
CA THR A 225 13.07 10.51 -69.86
C THR A 225 13.40 10.42 -71.35
N ASP A 226 14.68 10.34 -71.68
CA ASP A 226 15.18 10.14 -73.04
C ASP A 226 14.95 8.70 -73.56
N PRO A 227 15.09 8.44 -74.88
CA PRO A 227 14.85 7.11 -75.44
C PRO A 227 15.77 6.00 -74.90
N TYR A 228 17.02 6.30 -74.54
CA TYR A 228 17.95 5.30 -73.97
C TYR A 228 17.54 4.93 -72.54
N ARG A 229 17.17 5.94 -71.74
CA ARG A 229 16.61 5.75 -70.39
C ARG A 229 15.24 5.06 -70.44
N PHE A 230 14.42 5.31 -71.46
CA PHE A 230 13.20 4.52 -71.70
C PHE A 230 13.54 3.06 -72.01
N CYS A 231 14.50 2.78 -72.91
CA CYS A 231 14.90 1.40 -73.25
C CYS A 231 15.33 0.60 -72.01
N TRP A 232 16.14 1.19 -71.13
CA TRP A 232 16.53 0.56 -69.86
C TRP A 232 15.37 0.37 -68.89
N LYS A 233 14.54 1.40 -68.65
CA LYS A 233 13.35 1.28 -67.80
C LYS A 233 12.40 0.20 -68.32
N PHE A 234 12.14 0.15 -69.63
CA PHE A 234 11.31 -0.88 -70.25
C PHE A 234 11.92 -2.27 -70.11
N TYR A 235 13.24 -2.42 -70.34
CA TYR A 235 13.95 -3.68 -70.13
C TYR A 235 13.86 -4.17 -68.67
N HIS A 236 14.04 -3.28 -67.68
CA HIS A 236 13.87 -3.62 -66.26
C HIS A 236 12.42 -4.00 -65.95
N THR A 237 11.42 -3.25 -66.42
CA THR A 237 10.01 -3.57 -66.21
C THR A 237 9.62 -4.91 -66.85
N ALA A 238 10.03 -5.16 -68.09
CA ALA A 238 9.72 -6.39 -68.81
C ALA A 238 10.49 -7.61 -68.27
N SER A 239 11.73 -7.44 -67.79
CA SER A 239 12.48 -8.50 -67.13
C SER A 239 11.89 -8.84 -65.76
N ILE A 240 11.55 -7.85 -64.92
CA ILE A 240 10.86 -8.07 -63.64
C ILE A 240 9.51 -8.78 -63.86
N TRP A 241 8.72 -8.35 -64.85
CA TRP A 241 7.48 -9.02 -65.22
C TRP A 241 7.69 -10.47 -65.65
N THR A 242 8.74 -10.75 -66.44
CA THR A 242 9.08 -12.11 -66.89
C THR A 242 9.57 -12.99 -65.74
N GLU A 243 10.42 -12.44 -64.87
CA GLU A 243 10.89 -13.14 -63.66
C GLU A 243 9.72 -13.49 -62.72
N ARG A 244 8.81 -12.55 -62.49
CA ARG A 244 7.60 -12.71 -61.63
C ARG A 244 6.61 -13.74 -62.16
N ASN A 245 6.25 -13.64 -63.45
CA ASN A 245 5.08 -14.30 -64.03
C ASN A 245 5.41 -15.48 -64.95
N VAL A 246 6.64 -15.57 -65.47
CA VAL A 246 7.09 -16.67 -66.35
C VAL A 246 8.10 -17.57 -65.65
N LEU A 247 9.07 -17.00 -64.92
CA LEU A 247 10.05 -17.75 -64.12
C LEU A 247 9.61 -17.99 -62.67
N MET A 248 8.45 -17.49 -62.27
CA MET A 248 7.83 -17.65 -60.94
C MET A 248 8.69 -17.20 -59.75
N MET A 249 9.63 -16.29 -59.97
CA MET A 249 10.49 -15.75 -58.92
C MET A 249 9.71 -14.81 -58.01
N ASN A 250 10.04 -14.80 -56.71
CA ASN A 250 9.50 -13.84 -55.75
C ASN A 250 10.31 -12.54 -55.82
N ILE A 251 10.07 -11.75 -56.87
CA ILE A 251 10.65 -10.41 -57.07
C ILE A 251 9.53 -9.39 -57.03
N TYR A 252 9.64 -8.40 -56.14
CA TYR A 252 8.63 -7.36 -55.96
C TYR A 252 8.86 -6.16 -56.88
N TRP A 253 7.80 -5.43 -57.19
CA TRP A 253 7.91 -4.18 -57.94
C TRP A 253 8.70 -3.14 -57.12
N PRO A 254 9.67 -2.42 -57.73
CA PRO A 254 10.70 -1.71 -56.99
C PRO A 254 10.20 -0.35 -56.48
N LYS A 255 9.66 -0.36 -55.25
CA LYS A 255 9.06 0.76 -54.50
C LYS A 255 9.94 2.04 -54.48
N ARG A 256 9.31 3.19 -54.24
CA ARG A 256 9.95 4.52 -54.25
C ARG A 256 10.63 4.86 -52.92
N SER A 257 10.10 4.37 -51.81
CA SER A 257 10.58 4.58 -50.44
C SER A 257 10.89 3.23 -49.76
N HIS A 258 11.54 3.29 -48.59
CA HIS A 258 11.75 2.14 -47.70
C HIS A 258 11.74 2.61 -46.25
N LEU A 259 11.00 1.91 -45.39
CA LEU A 259 10.82 2.25 -43.98
C LEU A 259 11.21 1.06 -43.09
N GLU A 260 12.01 1.32 -42.06
CA GLU A 260 12.32 0.36 -40.99
C GLU A 260 11.73 0.83 -39.66
N ILE A 261 11.31 -0.12 -38.81
CA ILE A 261 10.76 0.16 -37.47
C ILE A 261 11.87 -0.08 -36.44
N GLU A 262 12.33 1.00 -35.82
CA GLU A 262 13.34 1.02 -34.76
C GLU A 262 12.68 1.00 -33.37
N ARG A 263 13.48 0.67 -32.35
CA ARG A 263 13.07 0.57 -30.92
C ARG A 263 11.99 -0.48 -30.60
N PHE A 264 11.55 -1.28 -31.58
CA PHE A 264 10.63 -2.39 -31.39
C PHE A 264 11.28 -3.55 -30.60
N GLN A 265 10.80 -3.79 -29.38
CA GLN A 265 11.33 -4.84 -28.49
C GLN A 265 10.56 -6.16 -28.70
N PRO A 266 11.19 -7.23 -29.24
CA PRO A 266 10.49 -8.49 -29.49
C PRO A 266 10.18 -9.26 -28.19
N SER A 267 8.96 -9.78 -28.13
CA SER A 267 8.39 -10.68 -27.13
C SER A 267 9.16 -12.00 -27.03
N HIS A 268 9.21 -12.65 -25.86
CA HIS A 268 9.94 -13.90 -25.68
C HIS A 268 9.25 -15.09 -26.40
N GLY A 269 9.55 -15.23 -27.69
CA GLY A 269 9.06 -16.30 -28.57
C GLY A 269 8.57 -15.82 -29.93
N ASP A 270 8.26 -14.54 -30.11
CA ASP A 270 7.82 -13.97 -31.38
C ASP A 270 8.52 -12.63 -31.68
N LYS A 271 9.21 -12.57 -32.83
CA LYS A 271 9.91 -11.37 -33.32
C LYS A 271 8.95 -10.29 -33.85
N ASN A 272 7.65 -10.58 -33.94
CA ASN A 272 6.61 -9.68 -34.42
C ASN A 272 5.60 -9.26 -33.35
N ASP A 273 5.64 -9.80 -32.13
CA ASP A 273 4.91 -9.29 -30.95
C ASP A 273 5.85 -8.42 -30.11
N MET A 274 5.37 -7.28 -29.61
CA MET A 274 6.04 -6.46 -28.60
C MET A 274 5.08 -6.30 -27.43
N ARG A 275 5.49 -6.74 -26.25
CA ARG A 275 4.69 -6.61 -25.03
C ARG A 275 5.07 -5.34 -24.29
N VAL A 276 4.08 -4.54 -23.96
CA VAL A 276 4.27 -3.24 -23.32
C VAL A 276 3.38 -3.16 -22.08
N ALA A 277 3.93 -2.62 -21.00
CA ALA A 277 3.19 -2.34 -19.79
C ALA A 277 1.97 -1.44 -20.10
N ARG A 278 0.78 -1.85 -19.67
CA ARG A 278 -0.44 -1.05 -19.82
C ARG A 278 -0.33 0.28 -19.07
N ASP A 279 0.28 0.27 -17.88
CA ASP A 279 0.13 1.33 -16.87
C ASP A 279 1.47 1.99 -16.44
N ASP A 280 2.59 1.66 -17.09
CA ASP A 280 3.93 2.28 -16.90
C ASP A 280 4.29 3.17 -18.12
N VAL A 281 5.34 3.98 -18.01
CA VAL A 281 5.84 4.81 -19.12
C VAL A 281 6.31 3.91 -20.26
N ARG A 282 5.64 4.04 -21.40
CA ARG A 282 5.90 3.24 -22.61
C ARG A 282 7.00 3.88 -23.43
N PRO A 283 7.98 3.12 -23.97
CA PRO A 283 8.95 3.67 -24.90
C PRO A 283 8.28 3.97 -26.24
N ASP A 284 8.55 5.15 -26.79
CA ASP A 284 8.11 5.51 -28.14
C ASP A 284 8.81 4.64 -29.19
N LEU A 285 8.07 4.19 -30.20
CA LEU A 285 8.68 3.60 -31.39
C LEU A 285 9.28 4.70 -32.26
N GLN A 286 10.22 4.35 -33.14
CA GLN A 286 10.69 5.23 -34.20
C GLN A 286 10.57 4.51 -35.53
N VAL A 287 10.14 5.21 -36.56
CA VAL A 287 10.25 4.75 -37.95
C VAL A 287 11.39 5.54 -38.60
N ARG A 288 12.28 4.87 -39.34
CA ARG A 288 13.34 5.53 -40.12
C ARG A 288 13.11 5.32 -41.61
N ALA A 289 13.19 6.40 -42.39
CA ALA A 289 13.20 6.31 -43.84
C ALA A 289 14.63 6.17 -44.37
N ILE A 290 14.85 5.13 -45.17
CA ILE A 290 16.13 4.73 -45.72
C ILE A 290 16.32 5.37 -47.09
N GLN A 291 17.45 6.06 -47.31
CA GLN A 291 17.73 6.76 -48.57
C GLN A 291 18.61 5.91 -49.50
N TRP A 292 19.68 5.29 -48.99
CA TRP A 292 20.58 4.45 -49.79
C TRP A 292 20.25 2.97 -49.56
N ALA A 293 19.70 2.31 -50.58
CA ALA A 293 19.30 0.91 -50.53
C ALA A 293 20.06 0.04 -51.55
N ILE A 294 20.38 -1.19 -51.13
CA ILE A 294 21.04 -2.22 -51.94
C ILE A 294 20.12 -3.44 -52.10
N ALA A 295 20.18 -4.07 -53.28
CA ALA A 295 19.39 -5.25 -53.58
C ALA A 295 19.94 -6.48 -52.84
N ASP A 296 19.11 -7.13 -52.03
CA ASP A 296 19.48 -8.31 -51.24
C ASP A 296 18.32 -9.32 -51.26
N ARG A 297 18.58 -10.52 -51.79
CA ARG A 297 17.59 -11.60 -51.92
C ARG A 297 17.23 -12.27 -50.59
N SER A 298 17.96 -11.99 -49.51
CA SER A 298 17.64 -12.44 -48.15
C SER A 298 16.70 -11.50 -47.39
N ALA A 299 16.56 -10.25 -47.85
CA ALA A 299 15.66 -9.27 -47.27
C ALA A 299 14.21 -9.53 -47.72
N LEU A 300 13.24 -9.36 -46.81
CA LEU A 300 11.82 -9.69 -47.03
C LEU A 300 11.25 -9.09 -48.32
N ASN A 301 11.64 -7.84 -48.63
CA ASN A 301 11.14 -7.06 -49.77
C ASN A 301 12.19 -6.97 -50.90
N GLY A 302 13.25 -7.77 -50.88
CA GLY A 302 14.33 -7.79 -51.87
C GLY A 302 15.35 -6.64 -51.79
N TRP A 303 15.18 -5.73 -50.83
CA TRP A 303 16.01 -4.54 -50.60
C TRP A 303 16.32 -4.39 -49.12
N ARG A 304 17.51 -3.87 -48.80
CA ARG A 304 17.94 -3.50 -47.44
C ARG A 304 18.73 -2.18 -47.44
N PRO A 305 18.96 -1.54 -46.29
CA PRO A 305 19.89 -0.43 -46.18
C PRO A 305 21.30 -0.79 -46.67
N LEU A 306 21.91 0.14 -47.41
CA LEU A 306 23.31 0.08 -47.82
C LEU A 306 24.21 0.39 -46.61
N LYS A 307 25.16 -0.51 -46.31
CA LYS A 307 26.18 -0.37 -45.27
C LYS A 307 27.48 0.12 -45.86
N TRP A 308 28.32 0.76 -45.04
CA TRP A 308 29.63 1.25 -45.49
C TRP A 308 30.51 0.12 -46.06
N LYS A 309 30.49 -1.05 -45.43
CA LYS A 309 31.21 -2.25 -45.89
C LYS A 309 30.77 -2.74 -47.29
N ASP A 310 29.49 -2.58 -47.65
CA ASP A 310 28.96 -3.03 -48.95
C ASP A 310 29.64 -2.31 -50.13
N LEU A 311 30.12 -1.08 -49.91
CA LEU A 311 30.81 -0.27 -50.93
C LEU A 311 32.03 -0.99 -51.51
N ALA A 312 32.78 -1.67 -50.64
CA ALA A 312 33.94 -2.48 -51.01
C ALA A 312 33.51 -3.88 -51.51
N GLU A 313 32.61 -4.56 -50.79
CA GLU A 313 32.21 -5.94 -51.11
C GLU A 313 31.52 -6.07 -52.47
N HIS A 314 30.66 -5.11 -52.83
CA HIS A 314 29.98 -5.05 -54.12
C HIS A 314 30.75 -4.25 -55.18
N LYS A 315 31.96 -3.74 -54.86
CA LYS A 315 32.81 -2.94 -55.76
C LYS A 315 32.09 -1.73 -56.36
N LEU A 316 31.29 -1.04 -55.53
CA LEU A 316 30.53 0.13 -55.95
C LEU A 316 31.43 1.36 -56.15
N ILE A 317 32.59 1.40 -55.49
CA ILE A 317 33.57 2.49 -55.54
C ILE A 317 34.96 1.87 -55.71
N ASP A 318 35.91 2.60 -56.31
CA ASP A 318 37.31 2.17 -56.37
C ASP A 318 37.88 1.93 -54.97
N ALA A 319 38.48 0.75 -54.77
CA ALA A 319 39.16 0.39 -53.54
C ALA A 319 40.32 1.36 -53.21
N ALA A 320 40.98 1.95 -54.22
CA ALA A 320 42.02 2.95 -54.01
C ALA A 320 41.49 4.34 -53.61
N LEU A 321 40.18 4.57 -53.72
CA LEU A 321 39.50 5.77 -53.23
C LEU A 321 38.90 5.52 -51.83
N LEU A 322 38.29 4.36 -51.60
CA LEU A 322 37.88 3.90 -50.27
C LEU A 322 39.05 3.84 -49.28
N ALA A 323 40.23 3.36 -49.71
CA ALA A 323 41.43 3.27 -48.88
C ALA A 323 42.00 4.64 -48.44
N ARG A 324 41.51 5.76 -48.98
CA ARG A 324 41.87 7.12 -48.54
C ARG A 324 41.04 7.61 -47.35
N VAL A 325 39.96 6.90 -47.00
CA VAL A 325 39.10 7.20 -45.84
C VAL A 325 39.75 6.65 -44.57
N ASN A 326 40.88 7.23 -44.18
CA ASN A 326 41.66 6.82 -43.02
C ASN A 326 41.09 7.36 -41.69
N ILE A 327 39.84 7.02 -41.38
CA ILE A 327 39.17 7.36 -40.13
C ILE A 327 39.37 6.22 -39.13
N PRO A 328 39.89 6.46 -37.91
CA PRO A 328 40.02 5.43 -36.89
C PRO A 328 38.66 4.81 -36.50
N VAL A 329 38.64 3.51 -36.17
CA VAL A 329 37.42 2.82 -35.68
C VAL A 329 36.93 3.39 -34.34
N ASP A 330 37.80 4.09 -33.63
CA ASP A 330 37.59 4.79 -32.36
C ASP A 330 37.50 6.32 -32.49
N PHE A 331 37.32 6.86 -33.70
CA PHE A 331 37.21 8.31 -33.94
C PHE A 331 36.20 9.00 -32.99
N PRO A 332 36.65 9.93 -32.12
CA PRO A 332 35.89 10.34 -30.93
C PRO A 332 34.78 11.35 -31.19
N ASP A 333 34.77 12.04 -32.34
CA ASP A 333 33.84 13.14 -32.62
C ASP A 333 32.58 12.73 -33.40
N TRP A 334 32.40 11.44 -33.71
CA TRP A 334 31.11 10.94 -34.22
C TRP A 334 29.98 11.26 -33.23
N LEU A 335 28.88 11.83 -33.71
CA LEU A 335 27.69 12.12 -32.90
C LEU A 335 26.77 10.92 -32.94
N ILE A 336 26.77 10.15 -31.84
CA ILE A 336 25.98 8.93 -31.75
C ILE A 336 24.73 9.22 -30.92
N ASP A 337 23.58 8.99 -31.53
CA ASP A 337 22.27 9.09 -30.90
C ASP A 337 22.00 7.84 -30.05
N THR A 338 21.75 8.04 -28.75
CA THR A 338 21.42 6.96 -27.81
C THR A 338 20.09 6.27 -28.12
N ASP A 339 19.16 6.92 -28.84
CA ASP A 339 17.87 6.32 -29.19
C ASP A 339 17.97 5.15 -30.19
N GLU A 340 19.14 4.93 -30.81
CA GLU A 340 19.41 3.75 -31.64
C GLU A 340 19.63 2.46 -30.82
N LEU A 341 19.85 2.55 -29.51
CA LEU A 341 19.94 1.40 -28.60
C LEU A 341 18.57 1.04 -28.01
N GLU A 342 18.46 -0.17 -27.46
CA GLU A 342 17.25 -0.60 -26.75
C GLU A 342 16.90 0.38 -25.61
N PRO A 343 15.65 0.87 -25.51
CA PRO A 343 15.24 1.79 -24.43
C PRO A 343 15.59 1.29 -23.01
N ASN A 344 15.50 -0.02 -22.78
CA ASN A 344 15.81 -0.65 -21.49
C ASN A 344 17.32 -0.71 -21.18
N LEU A 345 18.17 -0.64 -22.21
CA LEU A 345 19.62 -0.49 -22.09
C LEU A 345 19.98 0.98 -21.88
N VAL A 346 19.39 1.89 -22.67
CA VAL A 346 19.59 3.35 -22.54
C VAL A 346 19.26 3.84 -21.13
N ALA A 347 18.06 3.53 -20.63
CA ALA A 347 17.62 3.93 -19.29
C ALA A 347 18.45 3.30 -18.15
N ALA A 348 19.17 2.20 -18.40
CA ALA A 348 20.05 1.58 -17.40
C ALA A 348 21.47 2.19 -17.40
N LEU A 349 21.93 2.66 -18.57
CA LEU A 349 23.28 3.19 -18.74
C LEU A 349 23.37 4.71 -18.55
N TRP A 350 22.34 5.48 -18.94
CA TRP A 350 22.32 6.95 -18.90
C TRP A 350 21.10 7.57 -18.20
N GLU A 351 20.24 6.73 -17.61
CA GLU A 351 19.09 7.09 -16.75
C GLU A 351 18.00 7.93 -17.44
N THR A 352 18.28 9.18 -17.83
CA THR A 352 17.37 10.07 -18.58
C THR A 352 18.05 10.94 -19.65
N ASP A 353 19.39 10.91 -19.76
CA ASP A 353 20.12 11.85 -20.62
C ASP A 353 20.29 11.33 -22.06
N GLN A 354 19.25 11.59 -22.86
CA GLN A 354 19.01 11.12 -24.24
C GLN A 354 19.66 11.98 -25.35
N ALA A 355 20.48 12.98 -25.01
CA ALA A 355 21.10 13.83 -26.03
C ALA A 355 22.15 13.08 -26.86
N ALA A 356 22.17 13.30 -28.18
CA ALA A 356 23.23 12.80 -29.06
C ALA A 356 24.60 13.34 -28.62
N LYS A 357 25.55 12.43 -28.37
CA LYS A 357 26.85 12.73 -27.75
C LYS A 357 28.01 12.28 -28.62
N LYS A 358 29.19 12.85 -28.35
CA LYS A 358 30.42 12.42 -29.00
C LYS A 358 30.78 10.99 -28.61
N SER A 359 31.18 10.17 -29.57
CA SER A 359 31.53 8.76 -29.34
C SER A 359 32.65 8.60 -28.32
N GLY A 360 33.59 9.55 -28.24
CA GLY A 360 34.64 9.60 -27.23
C GLY A 360 34.12 9.81 -25.81
N GLU A 361 33.12 10.67 -25.63
CA GLU A 361 32.43 10.86 -24.35
C GLU A 361 31.66 9.60 -23.94
N ILE A 362 30.99 8.96 -24.91
CA ILE A 362 30.27 7.70 -24.70
C ILE A 362 31.25 6.58 -24.31
N ARG A 363 32.37 6.42 -25.03
CA ARG A 363 33.42 5.42 -24.71
C ARG A 363 34.05 5.70 -23.33
N ALA A 364 34.36 6.95 -23.01
CA ALA A 364 34.84 7.34 -21.67
C ALA A 364 33.78 7.13 -20.57
N HIS A 365 32.48 7.22 -20.89
CA HIS A 365 31.40 6.89 -19.97
C HIS A 365 31.32 5.38 -19.70
N LEU A 366 31.31 4.57 -20.75
CA LEU A 366 31.22 3.10 -20.67
C LEU A 366 32.46 2.49 -19.99
N ALA A 367 33.64 3.10 -20.14
CA ALA A 367 34.90 2.69 -19.52
C ALA A 367 34.99 2.93 -17.99
N LYS A 368 34.00 3.58 -17.37
CA LYS A 368 33.96 3.71 -15.89
C LYS A 368 33.73 2.32 -15.25
N PRO A 369 34.42 1.93 -14.16
CA PRO A 369 34.25 0.60 -13.55
C PRO A 369 32.80 0.27 -13.15
N ALA A 370 32.06 1.25 -12.62
CA ALA A 370 30.64 1.10 -12.29
C ALA A 370 29.72 0.94 -13.53
N MET A 371 30.20 1.34 -14.71
CA MET A 371 29.50 1.16 -15.99
C MET A 371 29.85 -0.16 -16.63
N GLN A 372 31.12 -0.58 -16.63
CA GLN A 372 31.53 -1.93 -17.06
C GLN A 372 30.77 -3.01 -16.27
N ALA A 373 30.67 -2.87 -14.94
CA ALA A 373 29.87 -3.77 -14.11
C ALA A 373 28.37 -3.82 -14.49
N LYS A 374 27.77 -2.71 -14.98
CA LYS A 374 26.39 -2.68 -15.52
C LYS A 374 26.28 -3.35 -16.90
N ILE A 375 27.33 -3.31 -17.71
CA ILE A 375 27.38 -3.87 -19.08
C ILE A 375 27.61 -5.38 -19.03
N GLU A 376 28.59 -5.84 -18.24
CA GLU A 376 28.89 -7.25 -17.99
C GLU A 376 27.67 -7.96 -17.39
N GLN A 377 27.01 -7.34 -16.38
CA GLN A 377 25.74 -7.81 -15.80
C GLN A 377 24.63 -8.05 -16.85
N ARG A 378 24.72 -7.44 -18.04
CA ARG A 378 23.68 -7.48 -19.08
C ARG A 378 24.10 -8.22 -20.34
N GLY A 379 25.36 -8.66 -20.45
CA GLY A 379 25.91 -9.26 -21.67
C GLY A 379 25.99 -8.33 -22.88
N ALA A 380 25.68 -7.03 -22.73
CA ALA A 380 25.42 -6.10 -23.82
C ALA A 380 26.68 -5.61 -24.58
N GLN A 381 27.85 -6.17 -24.29
CA GLN A 381 29.14 -5.73 -24.81
C GLN A 381 29.20 -5.78 -26.34
N ALA A 382 28.81 -6.91 -26.95
CA ALA A 382 28.89 -7.10 -28.40
C ALA A 382 27.98 -6.15 -29.20
N ASP A 383 26.81 -5.80 -28.65
CA ASP A 383 25.90 -4.85 -29.31
C ASP A 383 26.37 -3.40 -29.16
N LEU A 384 26.96 -3.04 -28.01
CA LEU A 384 27.61 -1.74 -27.81
C LEU A 384 28.84 -1.56 -28.72
N ASP A 385 29.70 -2.58 -28.83
CA ASP A 385 30.88 -2.54 -29.71
C ASP A 385 30.49 -2.35 -31.17
N LYS A 386 29.48 -3.10 -31.63
CA LYS A 386 28.90 -2.99 -32.98
C LYS A 386 28.19 -1.64 -33.21
N TRP A 387 27.50 -1.09 -32.22
CA TRP A 387 26.87 0.23 -32.31
C TRP A 387 27.91 1.37 -32.41
N LEU A 388 29.07 1.20 -31.76
CA LEU A 388 30.19 2.14 -31.78
C LEU A 388 31.14 2.00 -32.98
N ASP A 389 31.12 0.87 -33.71
CA ASP A 389 31.93 0.63 -34.92
C ASP A 389 31.25 1.20 -36.17
N TRP A 390 31.75 2.37 -36.61
CA TRP A 390 31.25 3.09 -37.77
C TRP A 390 31.39 2.35 -39.11
N THR A 391 32.29 1.36 -39.21
CA THR A 391 32.48 0.60 -40.45
C THR A 391 31.32 -0.34 -40.76
N THR A 392 30.49 -0.64 -39.74
CA THR A 392 29.28 -1.47 -39.87
C THR A 392 27.99 -0.66 -40.13
N TRP A 393 28.06 0.67 -40.01
CA TRP A 393 26.89 1.56 -40.11
C TRP A 393 26.32 1.64 -41.53
N THR A 394 25.10 2.16 -41.64
CA THR A 394 24.48 2.50 -42.91
C THR A 394 25.13 3.75 -43.54
N VAL A 395 25.13 3.80 -44.86
CA VAL A 395 25.56 4.97 -45.63
C VAL A 395 24.67 6.18 -45.32
N ASP A 396 23.39 5.96 -45.03
CA ASP A 396 22.47 6.98 -44.49
C ASP A 396 22.98 7.60 -43.17
N LYS A 397 23.41 6.78 -42.20
CA LYS A 397 23.91 7.27 -40.92
C LYS A 397 25.19 8.10 -41.10
N ILE A 398 26.08 7.68 -42.00
CA ILE A 398 27.32 8.42 -42.30
C ILE A 398 27.00 9.72 -43.07
N ALA A 399 26.01 9.73 -43.97
CA ALA A 399 25.55 10.94 -44.64
C ALA A 399 25.04 12.00 -43.63
N ALA A 400 24.22 11.59 -42.66
CA ALA A 400 23.71 12.49 -41.62
C ALA A 400 24.82 13.16 -40.78
N GLN A 401 25.95 12.48 -40.54
CA GLN A 401 27.12 13.05 -39.85
C GLN A 401 27.85 14.11 -40.69
N LEU A 402 27.67 14.14 -42.01
CA LEU A 402 28.24 15.15 -42.91
C LEU A 402 27.30 16.35 -43.10
N GLU A 403 26.01 16.19 -42.76
CA GLU A 403 25.00 17.25 -42.73
C GLU A 403 25.04 18.03 -41.40
N ASP A 404 25.17 17.36 -40.24
CA ASP A 404 25.32 18.03 -38.93
C ASP A 404 26.68 18.78 -38.82
N THR A 405 26.61 20.09 -38.59
CA THR A 405 27.79 20.96 -38.44
C THR A 405 28.73 20.51 -37.32
N LYS A 406 28.20 19.96 -36.22
CA LYS A 406 28.98 19.56 -35.03
C LYS A 406 29.90 18.36 -35.29
N ALA A 407 29.53 17.45 -36.19
CA ALA A 407 30.37 16.33 -36.64
C ALA A 407 31.21 16.70 -37.87
N ARG A 408 30.65 17.54 -38.75
CA ARG A 408 31.31 18.03 -39.98
C ARG A 408 32.59 18.85 -39.72
N GLU A 409 32.62 19.65 -38.65
CA GLU A 409 33.80 20.47 -38.33
C GLU A 409 35.04 19.63 -37.96
N PRO A 410 34.99 18.67 -37.01
CA PRO A 410 36.08 17.73 -36.75
C PRO A 410 36.52 16.93 -38.00
N LEU A 411 35.58 16.44 -38.81
CA LEU A 411 35.89 15.66 -40.01
C LEU A 411 36.64 16.45 -41.10
N ARG A 412 36.51 17.78 -41.12
CA ARG A 412 37.31 18.66 -41.99
C ARG A 412 38.76 18.80 -41.54
N GLY A 413 39.04 18.67 -40.25
CA GLY A 413 40.40 18.80 -39.68
C GLY A 413 41.36 17.65 -40.03
N ILE A 414 40.87 16.58 -40.66
CA ILE A 414 41.63 15.34 -40.95
C ILE A 414 41.75 15.13 -42.48
N GLU A 415 41.42 16.13 -43.30
CA GLU A 415 41.43 16.10 -44.79
C GLU A 415 40.54 15.02 -45.46
N VAL A 416 39.89 14.13 -44.70
CA VAL A 416 39.03 13.05 -45.23
C VAL A 416 37.70 13.57 -45.80
N TYR A 417 37.17 14.70 -45.31
CA TYR A 417 35.88 15.27 -45.74
C TYR A 417 35.68 15.35 -47.27
N PRO A 418 36.57 15.96 -48.08
CA PRO A 418 36.42 16.00 -49.55
C PRO A 418 36.48 14.62 -50.22
N THR A 419 37.13 13.62 -49.61
CA THR A 419 37.11 12.24 -50.11
C THR A 419 35.73 11.61 -49.91
N LEU A 420 35.09 11.85 -48.75
CA LEU A 420 33.71 11.43 -48.50
C LEU A 420 32.72 12.15 -49.44
N GLU A 421 32.88 13.45 -49.66
CA GLU A 421 32.04 14.20 -50.61
C GLU A 421 32.18 13.65 -52.04
N THR A 422 33.39 13.23 -52.44
CA THR A 422 33.64 12.54 -53.71
C THR A 422 32.95 11.17 -53.78
N ILE A 423 33.03 10.37 -52.70
CA ILE A 423 32.30 9.09 -52.55
C ILE A 423 30.79 9.26 -52.75
N PHE A 424 30.17 10.22 -52.05
CA PHE A 424 28.73 10.46 -52.16
C PHE A 424 28.33 10.99 -53.55
N LYS A 425 29.21 11.74 -54.22
CA LYS A 425 29.01 12.19 -55.60
C LYS A 425 29.07 11.04 -56.60
N GLU A 426 30.05 10.15 -56.50
CA GLU A 426 30.15 8.94 -57.33
C GLU A 426 28.95 8.00 -57.11
N LEU A 427 28.57 7.75 -55.84
CA LEU A 427 27.37 6.98 -55.51
C LEU A 427 26.09 7.59 -56.07
N ASN A 428 25.96 8.93 -56.10
CA ASN A 428 24.80 9.57 -56.70
C ASN A 428 24.76 9.39 -58.23
N VAL A 429 25.90 9.51 -58.91
CA VAL A 429 26.00 9.23 -60.35
C VAL A 429 25.67 7.77 -60.67
N LEU A 430 26.15 6.83 -59.83
CA LEU A 430 25.83 5.41 -59.96
C LEU A 430 24.35 5.12 -59.71
N ALA A 431 23.74 5.70 -58.67
CA ALA A 431 22.33 5.50 -58.36
C ALA A 431 21.36 6.19 -59.36
N GLU A 432 21.80 7.23 -60.08
CA GLU A 432 21.04 7.80 -61.21
C GLU A 432 21.22 7.00 -62.52
N SER A 433 22.23 6.11 -62.60
CA SER A 433 22.50 5.28 -63.78
C SER A 433 21.42 4.21 -64.01
N PRO A 434 20.82 4.12 -65.22
CA PRO A 434 19.84 3.08 -65.54
C PRO A 434 20.39 1.65 -65.41
N SER A 435 21.71 1.43 -65.51
CA SER A 435 22.30 0.10 -65.34
C SER A 435 22.27 -0.40 -63.88
N MET A 436 22.24 0.52 -62.91
CA MET A 436 22.33 0.20 -61.47
C MET A 436 20.96 0.06 -60.79
N GLU A 437 19.85 0.38 -61.46
CA GLU A 437 18.49 0.39 -60.87
C GLU A 437 18.08 -0.96 -60.23
N ARG A 438 18.73 -2.06 -60.62
CA ARG A 438 18.51 -3.40 -60.04
C ARG A 438 19.52 -3.83 -58.97
N THR A 439 20.44 -2.96 -58.56
CA THR A 439 21.51 -3.25 -57.58
C THR A 439 21.66 -2.17 -56.51
N LEU A 440 21.65 -0.89 -56.87
CA LEU A 440 21.82 0.27 -55.98
C LEU A 440 20.76 1.30 -56.33
N ARG A 441 19.98 1.77 -55.34
CA ARG A 441 18.96 2.80 -55.54
C ARG A 441 19.05 3.87 -54.46
N LYS A 442 18.88 5.13 -54.88
CA LYS A 442 18.61 6.26 -54.00
C LYS A 442 17.09 6.45 -53.94
N LEU A 443 16.52 6.20 -52.77
CA LEU A 443 15.08 6.20 -52.53
C LEU A 443 14.57 7.58 -52.11
N VAL A 444 13.27 7.79 -52.24
CA VAL A 444 12.57 8.98 -51.79
C VAL A 444 12.35 8.88 -50.28
N VAL A 445 12.85 9.87 -49.54
CA VAL A 445 12.50 10.09 -48.14
C VAL A 445 11.16 10.84 -48.10
N PRO A 446 10.07 10.26 -47.57
CA PRO A 446 8.76 10.89 -47.57
C PRO A 446 8.70 12.13 -46.68
N ALA A 447 7.85 13.11 -47.02
CA ALA A 447 7.64 14.28 -46.18
C ALA A 447 6.94 13.93 -44.85
N SER A 448 6.00 12.98 -44.89
CA SER A 448 5.29 12.44 -43.73
C SER A 448 5.00 10.95 -43.89
N VAL A 449 4.78 10.27 -42.76
CA VAL A 449 4.51 8.83 -42.69
C VAL A 449 3.16 8.60 -42.01
N GLU A 450 2.27 7.89 -42.71
CA GLU A 450 0.97 7.43 -42.20
C GLU A 450 1.17 6.18 -41.34
N MET A 451 0.72 6.23 -40.10
CA MET A 451 0.86 5.18 -39.10
C MET A 451 -0.52 4.66 -38.72
N ASN A 452 -0.71 3.35 -38.87
CA ASN A 452 -1.99 2.68 -38.73
C ASN A 452 -1.93 1.68 -37.57
N PHE A 453 -2.68 1.96 -36.52
CA PHE A 453 -2.88 1.11 -35.34
C PHE A 453 -4.27 0.50 -35.39
N ARG A 454 -4.37 -0.80 -35.66
CA ARG A 454 -5.65 -1.52 -35.71
C ARG A 454 -5.81 -2.44 -34.51
N GLY A 455 -6.72 -2.09 -33.61
CA GLY A 455 -7.16 -2.94 -32.51
C GLY A 455 -8.11 -4.04 -32.98
N GLU A 456 -8.83 -4.65 -32.02
CA GLU A 456 -9.86 -5.65 -32.32
C GLU A 456 -11.18 -4.98 -32.74
N GLU A 457 -11.56 -3.88 -32.09
CA GLU A 457 -12.79 -3.12 -32.36
C GLU A 457 -12.55 -1.76 -33.06
N SER A 458 -11.39 -1.13 -32.84
CA SER A 458 -11.08 0.23 -33.32
C SER A 458 -9.85 0.30 -34.24
N GLY A 459 -9.66 1.44 -34.91
CA GLY A 459 -8.48 1.70 -35.72
C GLY A 459 -8.11 3.19 -35.74
N ARG A 460 -6.90 3.54 -35.28
CA ARG A 460 -6.33 4.88 -35.31
C ARG A 460 -5.36 5.01 -36.48
N LYS A 461 -5.53 6.07 -37.27
CA LYS A 461 -4.56 6.54 -38.26
C LYS A 461 -3.98 7.87 -37.81
N GLU A 462 -2.68 8.03 -37.98
CA GLU A 462 -1.93 9.23 -37.58
C GLU A 462 -0.88 9.54 -38.65
N SER A 463 -0.61 10.81 -38.94
CA SER A 463 0.39 11.21 -39.93
C SER A 463 1.46 12.04 -39.23
N ILE A 464 2.71 11.60 -39.33
CA ILE A 464 3.84 12.21 -38.62
C ILE A 464 4.84 12.77 -39.64
N GLU A 465 5.20 14.04 -39.48
CA GLU A 465 6.17 14.72 -40.33
C GLU A 465 7.62 14.30 -40.03
N LYS A 466 8.48 14.42 -41.05
CA LYS A 466 9.90 14.11 -40.96
C LYS A 466 10.61 14.96 -39.90
N ARG A 467 11.37 14.30 -39.01
CA ARG A 467 12.39 14.93 -38.15
C ARG A 467 13.81 14.62 -38.64
N ASP A 468 14.80 15.17 -37.93
CA ASP A 468 16.23 14.99 -38.20
C ASP A 468 16.62 13.52 -38.33
N GLY A 469 17.64 13.24 -39.16
CA GLY A 469 18.10 11.87 -39.42
C GLY A 469 17.10 10.96 -40.15
N ASN A 470 16.10 11.53 -40.84
CA ASN A 470 15.00 10.83 -41.51
C ASN A 470 14.13 9.98 -40.56
N LYS A 471 13.95 10.45 -39.31
CA LYS A 471 13.16 9.77 -38.27
C LYS A 471 11.72 10.31 -38.15
N TYR A 472 10.80 9.42 -37.81
CA TYR A 472 9.39 9.71 -37.51
C TYR A 472 9.05 9.02 -36.18
N PRO A 473 9.10 9.73 -35.03
CA PRO A 473 8.87 9.14 -33.71
C PRO A 473 7.38 8.97 -33.41
N VAL A 474 7.04 7.92 -32.66
CA VAL A 474 5.67 7.39 -32.55
C VAL A 474 5.29 7.18 -31.08
N SER A 475 4.35 8.00 -30.59
CA SER A 475 3.85 7.88 -29.22
C SER A 475 3.02 6.61 -29.05
N LEU A 476 3.37 5.79 -28.05
CA LEU A 476 2.54 4.66 -27.62
C LEU A 476 1.60 5.01 -26.45
N ALA A 477 1.67 6.22 -25.90
CA ALA A 477 0.99 6.59 -24.65
C ALA A 477 -0.55 6.59 -24.76
N ASP A 478 -1.08 6.93 -25.94
CA ASP A 478 -2.52 7.08 -26.18
C ASP A 478 -3.26 5.74 -26.34
N LEU A 479 -2.53 4.66 -26.66
CA LEU A 479 -3.14 3.36 -26.97
C LEU A 479 -3.80 2.76 -25.72
N LYS A 480 -5.12 2.87 -25.59
CA LYS A 480 -5.88 2.40 -24.41
C LYS A 480 -7.14 1.59 -24.74
N GLU A 481 -7.50 1.53 -26.02
CA GLU A 481 -8.78 1.00 -26.53
C GLU A 481 -8.82 -0.52 -26.75
N SER A 482 -7.67 -1.22 -26.72
CA SER A 482 -7.59 -2.66 -26.98
C SER A 482 -6.38 -3.27 -26.27
N LEU A 483 -6.41 -4.59 -26.04
CA LEU A 483 -5.27 -5.32 -25.47
C LEU A 483 -4.20 -5.69 -26.51
N LYS A 484 -4.54 -5.64 -27.80
CA LYS A 484 -3.61 -5.90 -28.92
C LYS A 484 -3.88 -4.92 -30.05
N PHE A 485 -2.81 -4.42 -30.66
CA PHE A 485 -2.86 -3.57 -31.84
C PHE A 485 -1.94 -4.11 -32.92
N LYS A 486 -2.41 -4.17 -34.17
CA LYS A 486 -1.57 -4.36 -35.34
C LYS A 486 -1.08 -2.99 -35.83
N PHE A 487 0.23 -2.79 -35.78
CA PHE A 487 0.92 -1.59 -36.24
C PHE A 487 1.48 -1.80 -37.67
N ARG A 488 1.26 -0.82 -38.54
CA ARG A 488 2.00 -0.62 -39.79
C ARG A 488 2.25 0.86 -40.01
N ALA A 489 3.45 1.20 -40.49
CA ALA A 489 3.77 2.52 -41.01
C ALA A 489 3.83 2.49 -42.55
N ARG A 490 3.54 3.63 -43.18
CA ARG A 490 3.45 3.80 -44.64
C ARG A 490 4.03 5.16 -45.05
N GLY A 491 4.83 5.19 -46.10
CA GLY A 491 5.26 6.43 -46.76
C GLY A 491 5.42 6.19 -48.25
N GLU A 492 4.96 7.13 -49.09
CA GLU A 492 4.80 6.92 -50.55
C GLU A 492 4.00 5.62 -50.86
N ASP A 493 4.63 4.68 -51.59
CA ASP A 493 4.11 3.39 -52.03
C ASP A 493 4.58 2.20 -51.16
N PHE A 494 5.31 2.45 -50.06
CA PHE A 494 5.85 1.41 -49.17
C PHE A 494 5.04 1.28 -47.88
N TYR A 495 4.81 0.03 -47.45
CA TYR A 495 4.26 -0.33 -46.14
C TYR A 495 5.29 -1.17 -45.37
N THR A 496 5.41 -0.94 -44.06
CA THR A 496 6.20 -1.83 -43.18
C THR A 496 5.46 -3.14 -42.94
N PRO A 497 6.17 -4.27 -42.76
CA PRO A 497 5.56 -5.53 -42.32
C PRO A 497 4.72 -5.35 -41.04
N PRO A 498 3.61 -6.09 -40.88
CA PRO A 498 2.75 -5.97 -39.71
C PRO A 498 3.46 -6.38 -38.42
N LYS A 499 3.48 -5.48 -37.45
CA LYS A 499 3.90 -5.76 -36.07
C LYS A 499 2.69 -5.80 -35.15
N THR A 500 2.76 -6.57 -34.08
CA THR A 500 1.75 -6.61 -33.00
C THR A 500 2.32 -5.91 -31.78
N ILE A 501 1.50 -5.06 -31.15
CA ILE A 501 1.79 -4.42 -29.87
C ILE A 501 0.73 -4.92 -28.88
N SER A 502 1.16 -5.72 -27.91
CA SER A 502 0.31 -6.31 -26.89
C SER A 502 0.42 -5.50 -25.59
N LEU A 503 -0.68 -4.91 -25.12
CA LEU A 503 -0.74 -4.25 -23.82
C LEU A 503 -1.00 -5.27 -22.72
N VAL A 504 -0.02 -5.43 -21.84
CA VAL A 504 -0.02 -6.42 -20.77
C VAL A 504 0.02 -5.67 -19.43
N PRO A 505 -0.78 -6.04 -18.41
CA PRO A 505 -0.67 -5.43 -17.09
C PRO A 505 0.71 -5.70 -16.48
N ALA A 506 1.14 -4.92 -15.49
CA ALA A 506 2.35 -5.23 -14.73
C ALA A 506 2.23 -6.60 -14.03
N PRO A 507 3.34 -7.37 -13.85
CA PRO A 507 3.31 -8.57 -13.02
C PRO A 507 2.97 -8.19 -11.58
N SER A 508 2.20 -9.04 -10.90
CA SER A 508 1.55 -8.72 -9.62
C SER A 508 1.78 -9.81 -8.55
N PRO A 509 1.82 -9.45 -7.25
CA PRO A 509 1.93 -10.46 -6.19
C PRO A 509 0.69 -11.35 -6.12
N SER A 510 0.84 -12.63 -6.48
CA SER A 510 -0.20 -13.64 -6.34
C SER A 510 -0.40 -14.07 -4.87
N GLY A 511 0.64 -13.92 -4.05
CA GLY A 511 0.58 -14.09 -2.60
C GLY A 511 1.72 -13.35 -1.90
N ILE A 512 1.45 -12.76 -0.74
CA ILE A 512 2.48 -12.21 0.16
C ILE A 512 2.29 -12.85 1.52
N THR A 513 3.34 -13.44 2.07
CA THR A 513 3.36 -13.98 3.44
C THR A 513 4.60 -13.51 4.17
N ILE A 514 4.52 -13.38 5.50
CA ILE A 514 5.67 -13.06 6.34
C ILE A 514 5.92 -14.13 7.40
N ASP A 515 7.20 -14.38 7.67
CA ASP A 515 7.67 -15.04 8.87
C ASP A 515 8.28 -13.98 9.78
N LYS A 516 7.92 -14.01 11.07
CA LYS A 516 8.48 -13.11 12.08
C LYS A 516 9.07 -13.89 13.24
N GLU A 517 10.26 -13.49 13.68
CA GLU A 517 10.80 -13.85 14.99
C GLU A 517 10.74 -12.63 15.91
N GLU A 518 9.91 -12.66 16.96
CA GLU A 518 9.69 -11.55 17.89
C GLU A 518 9.93 -12.00 19.34
N PRO A 519 10.21 -11.12 20.32
CA PRO A 519 10.47 -11.53 21.71
C PRO A 519 9.35 -12.38 22.32
N ALA A 520 9.71 -13.47 23.01
CA ALA A 520 8.72 -14.47 23.46
C ALA A 520 7.74 -13.95 24.53
N TYR A 521 8.14 -12.95 25.33
CA TYR A 521 7.34 -12.42 26.43
C TYR A 521 6.03 -11.74 25.96
N ILE A 522 5.98 -11.31 24.70
CA ILE A 522 4.82 -10.70 24.04
C ILE A 522 3.66 -11.71 23.81
N TYR A 523 3.97 -13.00 23.78
CA TYR A 523 3.03 -14.09 23.41
C TYR A 523 2.85 -15.16 24.49
N HIS A 524 3.78 -15.23 25.44
CA HIS A 524 3.88 -16.25 26.47
C HIS A 524 4.25 -15.58 27.80
N ARG A 525 3.59 -15.97 28.88
CA ARG A 525 3.85 -15.44 30.22
C ARG A 525 3.98 -16.57 31.23
N LEU A 526 4.83 -16.41 32.23
CA LEU A 526 5.07 -17.39 33.28
C LEU A 526 4.19 -17.14 34.51
N TYR A 527 3.92 -18.19 35.29
CA TYR A 527 3.26 -18.08 36.58
C TYR A 527 4.12 -17.33 37.62
N GLY A 528 3.59 -16.22 38.14
CA GLY A 528 4.22 -15.42 39.19
C GLY A 528 4.91 -14.13 38.69
N PRO A 529 5.59 -13.39 39.58
CA PRO A 529 6.22 -12.11 39.26
C PRO A 529 7.58 -12.23 38.55
N ASP A 530 8.10 -13.45 38.40
CA ASP A 530 9.44 -13.71 37.85
C ASP A 530 9.32 -14.16 36.39
N GLN A 531 9.51 -13.21 35.47
CA GLN A 531 9.41 -13.45 34.02
C GLN A 531 10.78 -13.64 33.35
N MET A 532 11.89 -13.57 34.12
CA MET A 532 13.25 -13.47 33.59
C MET A 532 13.66 -14.61 32.66
N ASP A 533 13.10 -15.82 32.86
CA ASP A 533 13.32 -16.98 31.99
C ASP A 533 12.78 -16.81 30.55
N LEU A 534 12.00 -15.77 30.25
CA LEU A 534 11.55 -15.45 28.89
C LEU A 534 12.58 -14.63 28.09
N LYS A 535 13.56 -14.01 28.77
CA LYS A 535 14.58 -13.15 28.14
C LYS A 535 15.45 -13.95 27.16
N GLY A 536 15.71 -13.38 25.99
CA GLY A 536 16.46 -13.97 24.89
C GLY A 536 15.70 -15.06 24.09
N LYS A 537 14.51 -15.49 24.52
CA LYS A 537 13.68 -16.41 23.74
C LYS A 537 12.87 -15.64 22.70
N LYS A 538 12.68 -16.24 21.53
CA LYS A 538 11.82 -15.69 20.47
C LYS A 538 10.60 -16.56 20.23
N HIS A 539 9.48 -15.93 19.89
CA HIS A 539 8.31 -16.56 19.30
C HIS A 539 8.41 -16.46 17.77
N LEU A 540 8.12 -17.56 17.07
CA LEU A 540 8.12 -17.63 15.61
C LEU A 540 6.68 -17.68 15.08
N THR A 541 6.26 -16.63 14.38
CA THR A 541 5.02 -16.60 13.61
C THR A 541 5.32 -16.93 12.15
N THR A 542 4.91 -18.12 11.68
CA THR A 542 5.15 -18.57 10.29
C THR A 542 3.97 -18.37 9.35
N ALA A 543 4.26 -17.95 8.11
CA ALA A 543 3.34 -17.81 6.99
C ALA A 543 2.08 -17.00 7.35
N PHE A 544 2.27 -15.81 7.93
CA PHE A 544 1.19 -14.86 8.15
C PHE A 544 0.87 -14.13 6.83
N PRO A 545 -0.37 -14.19 6.30
CA PRO A 545 -0.70 -13.58 5.01
C PRO A 545 -0.83 -12.06 5.11
N LEU A 546 -0.32 -11.35 4.10
CA LEU A 546 -0.53 -9.92 3.90
C LEU A 546 -1.43 -9.67 2.68
N SER A 547 -2.07 -8.50 2.65
CA SER A 547 -2.86 -8.10 1.48
C SER A 547 -2.01 -8.03 0.22
N THR A 548 -2.46 -8.70 -0.84
CA THR A 548 -1.91 -8.57 -2.21
C THR A 548 -2.46 -7.34 -2.95
N THR A 549 -3.55 -6.72 -2.47
CA THR A 549 -4.11 -5.49 -3.06
C THR A 549 -3.51 -4.22 -2.43
N GLY A 550 -3.44 -3.14 -3.22
CA GLY A 550 -2.84 -1.86 -2.84
C GLY A 550 -1.31 -1.80 -3.02
N ASP A 551 -0.74 -0.61 -3.20
CA ASP A 551 0.66 -0.44 -3.61
C ASP A 551 1.68 -0.59 -2.46
N THR A 552 1.21 -0.46 -1.21
CA THR A 552 2.06 -0.43 -0.01
C THR A 552 1.57 -1.43 1.03
N ASN A 553 2.48 -2.28 1.51
CA ASN A 553 2.27 -3.12 2.69
C ASN A 553 3.01 -2.51 3.90
N THR A 554 2.28 -2.22 4.97
CA THR A 554 2.87 -1.90 6.28
C THR A 554 3.02 -3.20 7.08
N VAL A 555 4.16 -3.38 7.74
CA VAL A 555 4.47 -4.54 8.59
C VAL A 555 5.08 -4.04 9.90
N GLU A 556 4.41 -4.28 11.01
CA GLU A 556 4.95 -3.99 12.35
C GLU A 556 5.79 -5.17 12.83
N VAL A 557 6.97 -4.90 13.40
CA VAL A 557 7.90 -5.88 13.95
C VAL A 557 8.53 -5.28 15.20
N HIS A 558 8.54 -6.02 16.30
CA HIS A 558 9.13 -5.57 17.56
C HIS A 558 10.63 -5.35 17.46
N PHE A 559 11.13 -4.39 18.23
CA PHE A 559 12.54 -4.00 18.27
C PHE A 559 13.48 -5.20 18.46
N GLY A 560 14.41 -5.38 17.53
CA GLY A 560 15.35 -6.51 17.53
C GLY A 560 14.82 -7.83 16.96
N GLY A 561 13.55 -7.84 16.51
CA GLY A 561 12.97 -8.96 15.79
C GLY A 561 13.63 -9.23 14.43
N LYS A 562 13.31 -10.38 13.83
CA LYS A 562 13.68 -10.73 12.45
C LYS A 562 12.42 -10.83 11.61
N LEU A 563 12.48 -10.35 10.37
CA LEU A 563 11.41 -10.43 9.39
C LEU A 563 11.91 -11.12 8.12
N VAL A 564 11.17 -12.12 7.65
CA VAL A 564 11.28 -12.62 6.28
C VAL A 564 9.96 -12.35 5.56
N ILE A 565 10.02 -11.71 4.39
CA ILE A 565 8.86 -11.48 3.52
C ILE A 565 9.00 -12.36 2.29
N HIS A 566 8.07 -13.29 2.10
CA HIS A 566 7.96 -14.11 0.89
C HIS A 566 6.90 -13.51 -0.04
N VAL A 567 7.25 -13.33 -1.30
CA VAL A 567 6.40 -12.75 -2.34
C VAL A 567 6.32 -13.74 -3.50
N ALA A 568 5.17 -14.37 -3.68
CA ALA A 568 4.81 -15.14 -4.86
C ALA A 568 4.14 -14.22 -5.89
N ILE A 569 4.38 -14.48 -7.18
CA ILE A 569 4.01 -13.60 -8.30
C ILE A 569 3.09 -14.38 -9.27
N ASP A 570 2.31 -13.66 -10.07
CA ASP A 570 1.44 -14.22 -11.10
C ASP A 570 2.18 -14.74 -12.35
N ARG A 571 3.43 -14.30 -12.55
CA ARG A 571 4.31 -14.65 -13.68
C ARG A 571 5.68 -15.11 -13.22
N LYS A 572 6.40 -15.72 -14.17
CA LYS A 572 7.82 -15.97 -14.03
C LYS A 572 8.64 -14.69 -14.12
N LEU A 573 9.62 -14.59 -13.25
CA LEU A 573 10.70 -13.62 -13.26
C LEU A 573 11.83 -14.02 -14.19
N ARG A 574 12.59 -13.02 -14.65
CA ARG A 574 13.85 -13.24 -15.38
C ARG A 574 14.86 -14.03 -14.53
N ALA A 575 15.57 -14.99 -15.14
CA ALA A 575 16.51 -15.87 -14.44
C ALA A 575 17.65 -15.16 -13.69
N GLU A 576 18.05 -13.96 -14.13
CA GLU A 576 19.14 -13.18 -13.56
C GLU A 576 18.66 -11.83 -13.05
N ARG A 577 18.96 -11.52 -11.77
CA ARG A 577 18.70 -10.23 -11.10
C ARG A 577 17.32 -9.62 -11.42
N ALA A 578 16.25 -10.41 -11.39
CA ALA A 578 14.90 -9.91 -11.66
C ALA A 578 14.37 -8.94 -10.60
N VAL A 579 14.91 -8.94 -9.38
CA VAL A 579 14.37 -8.20 -8.23
C VAL A 579 15.38 -7.14 -7.78
N PHE A 580 14.90 -5.90 -7.64
CA PHE A 580 15.68 -4.72 -7.27
C PHE A 580 15.02 -4.00 -6.09
N THR A 581 15.76 -3.76 -5.02
CA THR A 581 15.34 -2.88 -3.92
C THR A 581 15.80 -1.45 -4.19
N ARG A 582 14.87 -0.50 -4.17
CA ARG A 582 15.11 0.94 -4.29
C ARG A 582 14.52 1.68 -3.10
N ASP A 583 15.24 2.66 -2.60
CA ASP A 583 14.71 3.58 -1.60
C ASP A 583 13.76 4.59 -2.28
N PRO A 584 12.66 5.01 -1.62
CA PRO A 584 11.75 5.99 -2.19
C PRO A 584 12.42 7.37 -2.31
N ALA A 585 12.10 8.11 -3.37
CA ALA A 585 12.71 9.42 -3.68
C ALA A 585 12.62 10.46 -2.55
N ALA A 586 11.66 10.30 -1.63
CA ALA A 586 11.67 10.90 -0.31
C ALA A 586 11.43 9.81 0.75
N LEU A 587 12.45 9.54 1.57
CA LEU A 587 12.30 8.82 2.83
C LEU A 587 11.64 9.75 3.85
N ALA A 588 10.67 9.24 4.61
CA ALA A 588 10.04 9.98 5.69
C ALA A 588 10.95 10.03 6.94
N ASP A 589 10.77 11.03 7.81
CA ASP A 589 11.61 11.21 9.00
C ASP A 589 11.67 9.95 9.88
N GLY A 590 12.90 9.53 10.20
CA GLY A 590 13.17 8.32 11.00
C GLY A 590 13.10 7.00 10.24
N PHE A 591 12.80 6.98 8.94
CA PHE A 591 12.89 5.79 8.09
C PHE A 591 14.26 5.66 7.42
N VAL A 592 14.60 4.41 7.08
CA VAL A 592 15.85 4.04 6.39
C VAL A 592 15.52 3.18 5.17
N GLY A 593 16.38 3.24 4.15
CA GLY A 593 16.35 2.34 3.00
C GLY A 593 16.53 0.85 3.34
N PHE A 594 16.39 -0.02 2.34
CA PHE A 594 16.48 -1.48 2.56
C PHE A 594 17.89 -1.91 3.02
N ARG A 595 17.96 -2.74 4.07
CA ARG A 595 19.20 -3.25 4.68
C ARG A 595 19.11 -4.73 4.99
N GLY A 596 18.78 -5.52 3.98
CA GLY A 596 18.56 -6.96 4.08
C GLY A 596 19.13 -7.75 2.91
N GLU A 597 18.86 -9.05 2.90
CA GLU A 597 19.21 -9.96 1.82
C GLU A 597 18.00 -10.23 0.92
N VAL A 598 18.21 -10.36 -0.40
CA VAL A 598 17.18 -10.71 -1.39
C VAL A 598 17.53 -12.05 -2.01
N LYS A 599 16.62 -13.02 -1.97
CA LYS A 599 16.79 -14.35 -2.56
C LYS A 599 15.64 -14.66 -3.52
N GLY A 600 15.95 -14.83 -4.81
CA GLY A 600 14.99 -15.37 -5.78
C GLY A 600 14.71 -16.85 -5.52
N GLU A 601 13.48 -17.27 -5.76
CA GLU A 601 13.06 -18.67 -5.62
C GLU A 601 13.42 -19.48 -6.87
N ALA A 602 13.75 -20.77 -6.68
CA ALA A 602 14.35 -21.60 -7.74
C ALA A 602 13.40 -21.90 -8.92
N ASP A 603 12.09 -21.73 -8.75
CA ASP A 603 11.08 -21.88 -9.81
C ASP A 603 10.81 -20.58 -10.60
N GLN A 604 11.48 -19.49 -10.21
CA GLN A 604 11.35 -18.13 -10.75
C GLN A 604 9.94 -17.50 -10.58
N LYS A 605 9.07 -18.01 -9.70
CA LYS A 605 7.76 -17.40 -9.41
C LYS A 605 7.70 -16.63 -8.10
N GLY A 606 8.75 -16.71 -7.28
CA GLY A 606 8.81 -16.02 -6.00
C GLY A 606 10.16 -15.38 -5.71
N PHE A 607 10.16 -14.55 -4.67
CA PHE A 607 11.37 -14.09 -3.99
C PHE A 607 11.11 -13.91 -2.50
N SER A 608 12.19 -13.96 -1.72
CA SER A 608 12.19 -13.66 -0.28
C SER A 608 13.12 -12.50 0.07
N LEU A 609 12.71 -11.71 1.05
CA LEU A 609 13.43 -10.55 1.60
C LEU A 609 13.70 -10.81 3.07
N THR A 610 14.96 -10.83 3.50
CA THR A 610 15.34 -11.08 4.90
C THR A 610 15.88 -9.81 5.55
N LEU A 611 15.25 -9.37 6.64
CA LEU A 611 15.71 -8.28 7.51
C LEU A 611 16.00 -8.84 8.91
N ASP A 612 17.27 -9.03 9.22
CA ASP A 612 17.74 -9.44 10.55
C ASP A 612 17.86 -8.22 11.49
N ASN A 613 17.46 -8.39 12.76
CA ASN A 613 17.62 -7.41 13.84
C ASN A 613 17.03 -6.02 13.52
N VAL A 614 15.71 -5.94 13.39
CA VAL A 614 14.96 -4.72 13.01
C VAL A 614 14.94 -3.72 14.18
N THR A 615 15.94 -2.84 14.24
CA THR A 615 16.05 -1.76 15.26
C THR A 615 15.69 -0.37 14.71
N ARG A 616 15.24 -0.26 13.46
CA ARG A 616 14.89 1.00 12.79
C ARG A 616 13.67 0.79 11.89
N LYS A 617 12.93 1.87 11.60
CA LYS A 617 11.86 1.85 10.60
C LYS A 617 12.48 1.78 9.20
N HIS A 618 11.97 0.91 8.33
CA HIS A 618 12.44 0.76 6.96
C HIS A 618 11.32 1.09 5.97
N ASP A 619 11.62 1.82 4.89
CA ASP A 619 10.66 2.16 3.82
C ASP A 619 11.37 2.02 2.48
N PHE A 620 10.96 1.03 1.69
CA PHE A 620 11.62 0.66 0.44
C PHE A 620 10.62 0.14 -0.60
N THR A 621 10.93 0.34 -1.87
CA THR A 621 10.19 -0.18 -3.02
C THR A 621 10.97 -1.32 -3.64
N VAL A 622 10.31 -2.45 -3.85
CA VAL A 622 10.83 -3.59 -4.60
C VAL A 622 10.28 -3.49 -6.03
N GLU A 623 11.16 -3.34 -7.01
CA GLU A 623 10.84 -3.48 -8.42
C GLU A 623 11.21 -4.91 -8.86
N PHE A 624 10.32 -5.58 -9.60
CA PHE A 624 10.56 -6.95 -10.08
C PHE A 624 10.17 -7.09 -11.55
N ILE A 625 10.92 -7.91 -12.30
CA ILE A 625 10.90 -7.93 -13.77
C ILE A 625 10.60 -9.34 -14.30
N ASP A 626 9.56 -9.46 -15.13
CA ASP A 626 9.16 -10.74 -15.76
C ASP A 626 10.01 -11.11 -17.00
N GLU A 627 9.77 -12.30 -17.57
CA GLU A 627 10.48 -12.80 -18.77
C GLU A 627 10.36 -11.85 -19.98
N ASP A 628 9.31 -11.02 -20.06
CA ASP A 628 9.07 -10.02 -21.13
C ASP A 628 9.65 -8.62 -20.80
N ASN A 629 10.45 -8.50 -19.74
CA ASN A 629 10.99 -7.25 -19.18
C ASN A 629 9.94 -6.26 -18.61
N ILE A 630 8.71 -6.71 -18.33
CA ILE A 630 7.66 -5.86 -17.74
C ILE A 630 7.93 -5.69 -16.24
N ARG A 631 7.85 -4.45 -15.76
CA ARG A 631 8.17 -4.07 -14.37
C ARG A 631 6.93 -4.08 -13.48
N GLY A 632 6.92 -4.95 -12.47
CA GLY A 632 6.07 -4.83 -11.29
C GLY A 632 6.76 -4.02 -10.20
N LYS A 633 5.99 -3.37 -9.31
CA LYS A 633 6.52 -2.59 -8.17
C LYS A 633 5.69 -2.83 -6.92
N ARG A 634 6.34 -2.88 -5.75
CA ARG A 634 5.66 -3.00 -4.44
C ARG A 634 6.41 -2.26 -3.34
N ARG A 635 5.74 -1.43 -2.56
CA ARG A 635 6.34 -0.71 -1.42
C ARG A 635 6.13 -1.47 -0.12
N PHE A 636 7.16 -1.59 0.70
CA PHE A 636 7.11 -2.19 2.03
C PHE A 636 7.56 -1.16 3.07
N LYS A 637 6.73 -0.98 4.10
CA LYS A 637 7.01 -0.13 5.27
C LYS A 637 7.11 -1.00 6.52
N VAL A 638 8.33 -1.28 6.95
CA VAL A 638 8.57 -2.05 8.18
C VAL A 638 8.69 -1.08 9.35
N LEU A 639 7.71 -1.11 10.25
CA LEU A 639 7.69 -0.32 11.48
C LEU A 639 8.36 -1.13 12.59
N SER A 640 9.48 -0.62 13.12
CA SER A 640 10.06 -1.13 14.36
C SER A 640 9.21 -0.60 15.53
N THR A 641 8.47 -1.47 16.20
CA THR A 641 7.68 -1.14 17.40
C THR A 641 8.52 -1.31 18.65
N LEU A 642 8.36 -0.38 19.58
CA LEU A 642 8.88 -0.48 20.95
C LEU A 642 7.69 -0.72 21.88
N ASP A 643 7.92 -1.60 22.84
CA ASP A 643 7.04 -1.88 23.97
C ASP A 643 6.82 -0.61 24.82
N THR A 644 5.61 -0.39 25.33
CA THR A 644 5.20 0.88 25.95
C THR A 644 4.87 0.74 27.43
N GLU A 645 5.22 1.74 28.25
CA GLU A 645 4.97 1.67 29.71
C GLU A 645 3.47 1.61 30.03
N PRO A 646 3.05 0.76 31.00
CA PRO A 646 1.65 0.50 31.31
C PRO A 646 0.88 1.79 31.58
N GLN A 647 -0.26 1.95 30.91
CA GLN A 647 -1.09 3.15 30.98
C GLN A 647 -2.00 3.08 32.20
N VAL A 648 -1.65 3.84 33.25
CA VAL A 648 -2.44 3.95 34.48
C VAL A 648 -3.30 5.22 34.42
N GLY A 649 -4.61 5.07 34.55
CA GLY A 649 -5.57 6.18 34.61
C GLY A 649 -5.47 6.99 35.91
N ASN A 650 -6.23 8.09 35.98
CA ASN A 650 -6.39 8.82 37.23
C ASN A 650 -6.99 7.92 38.31
N LEU A 651 -6.50 8.05 39.55
CA LEU A 651 -7.06 7.40 40.73
C LEU A 651 -8.12 8.30 41.36
N SER A 652 -9.38 7.85 41.40
CA SER A 652 -10.49 8.53 42.08
C SER A 652 -11.21 7.59 43.05
N ILE A 653 -11.94 8.18 44.01
CA ILE A 653 -12.80 7.45 44.94
C ILE A 653 -14.14 7.20 44.24
N TYR A 654 -14.54 5.95 44.12
CA TYR A 654 -15.74 5.56 43.41
C TYR A 654 -17.00 5.81 44.26
N SER A 655 -18.03 6.40 43.65
CA SER A 655 -19.40 6.57 44.19
C SER A 655 -19.61 7.38 45.49
N VAL A 656 -18.55 7.79 46.19
CA VAL A 656 -18.61 8.44 47.51
C VAL A 656 -17.77 9.72 47.53
N LEU A 657 -18.36 10.82 48.01
CA LEU A 657 -17.66 12.08 48.24
C LEU A 657 -17.28 12.19 49.72
N LEU A 658 -16.04 11.84 50.07
CA LEU A 658 -15.52 12.02 51.43
C LEU A 658 -15.30 13.51 51.79
N ARG A 659 -15.47 13.85 53.06
CA ARG A 659 -15.21 15.18 53.64
C ARG A 659 -13.74 15.58 53.55
N LYS A 660 -13.52 16.90 53.50
CA LYS A 660 -12.22 17.55 53.72
C LYS A 660 -12.28 18.42 54.97
N PRO A 661 -11.19 18.55 55.75
CA PRO A 661 -11.18 19.32 56.98
C PRO A 661 -11.30 20.82 56.74
N ARG A 662 -12.19 21.50 57.48
CA ARG A 662 -12.42 22.95 57.38
C ARG A 662 -11.39 23.74 58.22
N PHE A 663 -10.12 23.71 57.81
CA PHE A 663 -9.06 24.51 58.43
C PHE A 663 -9.15 26.00 58.06
N LYS A 664 -8.62 26.87 58.93
CA LYS A 664 -8.42 28.29 58.62
C LYS A 664 -7.41 28.46 57.48
N GLN A 665 -7.70 29.33 56.51
CA GLN A 665 -6.74 29.72 55.47
C GLN A 665 -5.46 30.35 56.09
N PRO A 666 -4.26 30.08 55.52
CA PRO A 666 -3.00 30.55 56.08
C PRO A 666 -2.90 32.08 56.09
N SER A 667 -2.36 32.62 57.17
CA SER A 667 -2.13 34.05 57.34
C SER A 667 -0.74 34.42 56.80
N ALA A 668 -0.55 35.68 56.37
CA ALA A 668 0.73 36.15 55.84
C ALA A 668 1.91 36.17 56.87
N SER A 669 1.64 35.79 58.11
CA SER A 669 2.61 35.52 59.18
C SER A 669 3.21 34.12 59.15
N ASP A 670 2.55 33.14 58.52
CA ASP A 670 2.90 31.72 58.59
C ASP A 670 3.98 31.32 57.57
N LYS A 671 5.02 32.16 57.42
CA LYS A 671 6.01 32.08 56.31
C LYS A 671 7.06 30.97 56.42
N ASP A 672 7.22 30.37 57.60
CA ASP A 672 8.28 29.39 57.88
C ASP A 672 7.86 27.92 57.63
N ARG A 673 6.73 27.71 56.94
CA ARG A 673 6.17 26.37 56.64
C ARG A 673 6.21 26.09 55.14
N ASP A 674 6.45 24.85 54.74
CA ASP A 674 6.35 24.47 53.32
C ASP A 674 4.87 24.55 52.87
N PRO A 675 4.53 25.43 51.90
CA PRO A 675 3.16 25.59 51.44
C PRO A 675 2.62 24.33 50.73
N ARG A 676 3.48 23.42 50.27
CA ARG A 676 3.07 22.15 49.64
C ARG A 676 2.49 21.18 50.64
N GLU A 677 3.17 20.95 51.77
CA GLU A 677 2.65 20.05 52.81
C GLU A 677 1.34 20.56 53.41
N GLN A 678 1.23 21.88 53.60
CA GLN A 678 0.00 22.48 54.09
C GLN A 678 -1.14 22.39 53.04
N ALA A 679 -0.84 22.47 51.74
CA ALA A 679 -1.81 22.19 50.67
C ALA A 679 -2.21 20.71 50.62
N GLU A 680 -1.27 19.78 50.81
CA GLU A 680 -1.54 18.34 50.84
C GLU A 680 -2.49 17.96 51.98
N LEU A 681 -2.25 18.47 53.19
CA LEU A 681 -3.04 18.18 54.40
C LEU A 681 -4.40 18.90 54.42
N THR A 682 -4.49 20.13 53.89
CA THR A 682 -5.79 20.83 53.73
C THR A 682 -6.62 20.25 52.58
N GLY A 683 -5.98 19.66 51.58
CA GLY A 683 -6.61 18.96 50.46
C GLY A 683 -7.00 17.50 50.73
N ALA A 684 -6.63 16.93 51.89
CA ALA A 684 -6.83 15.52 52.21
C ALA A 684 -8.26 15.16 52.62
N TYR A 685 -8.63 13.89 52.46
CA TYR A 685 -9.94 13.34 52.82
C TYR A 685 -9.96 12.72 54.23
N LEU A 686 -11.04 12.89 54.98
CA LEU A 686 -11.19 12.33 56.33
C LEU A 686 -11.60 10.85 56.30
N ILE A 687 -10.87 9.98 57.01
CA ILE A 687 -11.14 8.54 57.11
C ILE A 687 -10.91 7.97 58.53
N THR A 688 -11.48 6.81 58.85
CA THR A 688 -11.20 6.05 60.09
C THR A 688 -10.07 5.03 59.91
N PRO A 689 -9.42 4.53 61.00
CA PRO A 689 -8.42 3.45 60.93
C PRO A 689 -8.97 2.09 60.45
N ILE A 690 -10.27 1.98 60.21
CA ILE A 690 -10.96 0.78 59.75
C ILE A 690 -11.70 0.99 58.42
N ALA A 691 -11.49 2.12 57.77
CA ALA A 691 -12.14 2.46 56.51
C ALA A 691 -11.77 1.47 55.39
N LYS A 692 -12.69 1.29 54.43
CA LYS A 692 -12.49 0.50 53.22
C LYS A 692 -12.75 1.39 52.00
N LEU A 693 -11.70 1.72 51.27
CA LEU A 693 -11.73 2.76 50.25
C LEU A 693 -12.04 2.16 48.86
N PRO A 694 -13.21 2.47 48.26
CA PRO A 694 -13.54 2.04 46.91
C PRO A 694 -12.81 2.94 45.91
N PHE A 695 -11.79 2.41 45.25
CA PHE A 695 -11.02 3.14 44.24
C PHE A 695 -11.43 2.73 42.83
N GLU A 696 -11.59 3.72 41.95
CA GLU A 696 -11.64 3.51 40.51
C GLU A 696 -10.32 3.95 39.86
N CYS A 697 -9.84 3.13 38.92
CA CYS A 697 -8.66 3.38 38.09
C CYS A 697 -8.64 2.31 36.99
N SER A 698 -8.50 2.71 35.73
CA SER A 698 -8.26 1.77 34.62
C SER A 698 -6.75 1.65 34.37
N VAL A 699 -6.25 0.42 34.29
CA VAL A 699 -4.88 0.09 33.92
C VAL A 699 -4.92 -0.67 32.60
N LYS A 700 -4.17 -0.21 31.60
CA LYS A 700 -4.05 -0.83 30.28
C LYS A 700 -2.60 -1.07 29.90
N ASP A 701 -2.35 -2.14 29.16
CA ASP A 701 -1.00 -2.54 28.73
C ASP A 701 -1.07 -3.33 27.42
N ASP A 702 -0.08 -3.15 26.54
CA ASP A 702 -0.11 -3.72 25.20
C ASP A 702 0.18 -5.23 25.19
N TYR A 703 1.00 -5.74 26.14
CA TYR A 703 1.61 -7.09 26.05
C TYR A 703 1.62 -7.92 27.35
N GLY A 704 1.35 -7.33 28.52
CA GLY A 704 0.95 -8.06 29.73
C GLY A 704 1.40 -7.48 31.07
N LEU A 705 0.46 -6.94 31.86
CA LEU A 705 0.65 -6.49 33.24
C LEU A 705 1.11 -7.62 34.17
N VAL A 706 2.35 -7.62 34.68
CA VAL A 706 2.83 -8.60 35.68
C VAL A 706 2.22 -8.34 37.05
N LYS A 707 2.16 -7.08 37.48
CA LYS A 707 1.87 -6.69 38.87
C LYS A 707 1.03 -5.41 38.90
N VAL A 708 -0.12 -5.45 39.57
CA VAL A 708 -1.03 -4.30 39.75
C VAL A 708 -1.51 -4.25 41.20
N GLY A 709 -1.46 -3.06 41.81
CA GLY A 709 -1.88 -2.88 43.20
C GLY A 709 -1.71 -1.46 43.71
N TYR A 710 -1.92 -1.31 45.02
CA TYR A 710 -1.85 -0.05 45.74
C TYR A 710 -0.48 0.13 46.38
N GLN A 711 0.27 1.14 45.98
CA GLN A 711 1.41 1.64 46.76
C GLN A 711 0.89 2.69 47.74
N TYR A 712 1.09 2.46 49.02
CA TYR A 712 0.68 3.37 50.09
C TYR A 712 1.88 3.83 50.90
N ARG A 713 1.76 4.99 51.54
CA ARG A 713 2.73 5.47 52.51
C ARG A 713 2.07 6.32 53.57
N TYR A 714 2.56 6.27 54.81
CA TYR A 714 1.96 7.01 55.92
C TYR A 714 2.99 7.63 56.86
N ARG A 715 2.57 8.68 57.58
CA ARG A 715 3.33 9.31 58.68
C ARG A 715 2.38 9.81 59.76
N PHE A 716 2.90 9.97 60.98
CA PHE A 716 2.17 10.63 62.08
C PHE A 716 2.00 12.13 61.79
N VAL A 717 0.84 12.71 62.17
CA VAL A 717 0.57 14.16 62.11
C VAL A 717 -0.30 14.55 63.30
N ASP A 718 -0.10 15.74 63.86
CA ASP A 718 -0.86 16.29 65.01
C ASP A 718 -1.75 17.46 64.54
N PHE A 719 -3.08 17.39 64.74
CA PHE A 719 -4.02 18.46 64.37
C PHE A 719 -5.34 18.43 65.16
N GLU A 720 -6.04 19.58 65.21
CA GLU A 720 -7.38 19.70 65.79
C GLU A 720 -8.44 19.90 64.69
N LEU A 721 -9.58 19.20 64.77
CA LEU A 721 -10.73 19.41 63.87
C LEU A 721 -11.84 20.31 64.44
N ILE A 722 -11.80 20.60 65.75
CA ILE A 722 -12.83 21.39 66.44
C ILE A 722 -12.13 22.40 67.36
N ALA A 723 -12.29 23.69 67.08
CA ALA A 723 -11.69 24.73 67.90
C ALA A 723 -12.42 24.88 69.25
N ALA A 724 -11.65 25.02 70.34
CA ALA A 724 -12.18 25.36 71.66
C ALA A 724 -12.71 26.80 71.71
N GLY A 725 -13.94 27.01 71.21
CA GLY A 725 -14.59 28.32 71.18
C GLY A 725 -15.94 28.42 70.45
N GLY A 726 -16.56 27.30 70.07
CA GLY A 726 -17.85 27.27 69.38
C GLY A 726 -17.76 27.55 67.87
N ALA A 727 -18.89 27.34 67.18
CA ALA A 727 -18.99 27.18 65.72
C ALA A 727 -18.47 28.35 64.83
N LYS A 728 -18.06 29.49 65.40
CA LYS A 728 -17.55 30.66 64.66
C LYS A 728 -16.01 30.75 64.62
N LYS A 729 -15.28 29.78 65.16
CA LYS A 729 -13.81 29.69 65.03
C LYS A 729 -13.41 28.43 64.26
N LEU A 730 -12.77 28.60 63.11
CA LEU A 730 -12.11 27.51 62.40
C LEU A 730 -10.85 27.05 63.17
N PRO A 731 -10.53 25.75 63.21
CA PRO A 731 -9.29 25.26 63.80
C PRO A 731 -8.06 25.69 62.99
N ASN A 732 -6.93 25.86 63.70
CA ASN A 732 -5.62 26.05 63.10
C ASN A 732 -4.94 24.68 62.91
N LEU A 733 -4.43 24.40 61.70
CA LEU A 733 -3.58 23.24 61.46
C LEU A 733 -2.20 23.45 62.14
N GLN A 734 -1.91 22.66 63.19
CA GLN A 734 -0.69 22.76 63.99
C GLN A 734 0.36 21.69 63.66
N ILE A 735 0.70 21.56 62.36
CA ILE A 735 1.78 20.68 61.89
C ILE A 735 3.02 20.86 62.78
N GLU A 736 3.46 19.77 63.42
CA GLU A 736 4.72 19.64 64.16
C GLU A 736 5.02 20.71 65.24
N VAL A 737 4.05 21.46 65.77
CA VAL A 737 4.36 22.50 66.79
C VAL A 737 4.88 21.86 68.09
N SER A 738 4.36 20.68 68.44
CA SER A 738 4.78 19.84 69.57
C SER A 738 6.19 19.26 69.35
N THR A 739 6.46 18.65 68.19
CA THR A 739 7.78 18.09 67.84
C THR A 739 8.84 19.17 67.59
N HIS A 740 8.54 20.29 66.95
CA HIS A 740 9.47 21.43 66.85
C HIS A 740 9.81 22.01 68.22
N ARG A 741 8.86 22.13 69.16
CA ARG A 741 9.18 22.51 70.55
C ARG A 741 10.06 21.46 71.24
N ARG A 742 9.86 20.17 70.99
CA ARG A 742 10.69 19.08 71.52
C ARG A 742 12.12 19.14 70.98
N ARG A 743 12.29 19.21 69.65
CA ARG A 743 13.58 19.40 68.96
C ARG A 743 14.28 20.68 69.43
N ALA A 744 13.54 21.80 69.54
CA ALA A 744 14.08 23.07 70.02
C ALA A 744 14.49 23.00 71.50
N ASN A 745 13.72 22.33 72.36
CA ASN A 745 14.10 22.14 73.77
C ASN A 745 15.32 21.22 73.93
N LEU A 746 15.47 20.18 73.10
CA LEU A 746 16.66 19.32 73.06
C LEU A 746 17.89 20.06 72.53
N ALA A 747 17.73 20.88 71.47
CA ALA A 747 18.79 21.75 70.98
C ALA A 747 19.17 22.83 72.01
N MET A 748 18.20 23.51 72.60
CA MET A 748 18.40 24.50 73.68
C MET A 748 19.09 23.89 74.89
N THR A 749 18.68 22.72 75.37
CA THR A 749 19.34 22.08 76.53
C THR A 749 20.78 21.69 76.20
N ASN A 750 21.05 21.14 75.01
CA ASN A 750 22.43 20.89 74.56
C ASN A 750 23.25 22.20 74.43
N PHE A 751 22.65 23.33 74.02
CA PHE A 751 23.35 24.63 73.95
C PHE A 751 23.58 25.27 75.33
N HIS A 752 22.61 25.14 76.23
CA HIS A 752 22.52 25.91 77.47
C HIS A 752 23.11 25.16 78.68
N GLN A 753 23.21 23.82 78.63
CA GLN A 753 23.92 23.02 79.63
C GLN A 753 25.42 22.84 79.31
N PHE A 754 25.85 22.98 78.04
CA PHE A 754 27.24 22.74 77.62
C PHE A 754 27.95 23.95 77.02
N TRP A 755 27.47 25.17 77.34
CA TRP A 755 28.18 26.41 77.02
C TRP A 755 29.61 26.40 77.59
N PRO A 756 30.64 26.89 76.85
CA PRO A 756 32.03 26.91 77.32
C PRO A 756 32.18 27.59 78.70
N GLY A 757 32.60 26.81 79.70
CA GLY A 757 32.72 27.24 81.10
C GLY A 757 31.77 26.52 82.08
N ASN A 758 30.74 25.81 81.61
CA ASN A 758 29.90 24.98 82.49
C ASN A 758 30.63 23.65 82.82
N PRO A 759 30.79 23.26 84.11
CA PRO A 759 31.43 22.00 84.49
C PRO A 759 30.69 20.73 84.02
N ALA A 760 29.44 20.84 83.54
CA ALA A 760 28.74 19.74 82.87
C ALA A 760 29.34 19.37 81.50
N SER A 761 30.14 20.26 80.88
CA SER A 761 30.69 20.09 79.52
C SER A 761 31.55 18.84 79.32
N TRP A 762 32.19 18.29 80.36
CA TRP A 762 32.90 16.99 80.26
C TRP A 762 31.99 15.81 79.93
N PHE A 763 30.68 15.89 80.21
CA PHE A 763 29.71 14.86 79.86
C PHE A 763 28.98 15.12 78.54
N ALA A 764 29.31 16.23 77.85
CA ALA A 764 28.69 16.59 76.58
C ALA A 764 28.76 15.48 75.53
N PRO A 765 29.86 14.71 75.33
CA PRO A 765 29.87 13.63 74.34
C PRO A 765 28.82 12.54 74.59
N TYR A 766 28.57 12.19 75.87
CA TYR A 766 27.58 11.16 76.22
C TYR A 766 26.14 11.70 76.19
N HIS A 767 25.92 12.93 76.70
CA HIS A 767 24.59 13.55 76.62
C HIS A 767 24.21 13.88 75.17
N VAL A 768 25.14 14.39 74.37
CA VAL A 768 24.94 14.58 72.92
C VAL A 768 24.74 13.23 72.24
N TRP A 769 25.47 12.16 72.58
CA TRP A 769 25.19 10.84 72.01
C TRP A 769 23.77 10.36 72.32
N VAL A 770 23.37 10.26 73.60
CA VAL A 770 22.03 9.80 74.01
C VAL A 770 20.91 10.71 73.48
N THR A 771 21.08 12.03 73.56
CA THR A 771 20.07 12.95 72.99
C THR A 771 20.09 12.95 71.47
N SER A 772 21.21 12.69 70.80
CA SER A 772 21.25 12.53 69.34
C SER A 772 20.60 11.24 68.89
N ASP A 773 20.76 10.13 69.61
CA ASP A 773 20.10 8.85 69.30
C ASP A 773 18.57 9.00 69.45
N ALA A 774 18.13 9.61 70.55
CA ALA A 774 16.73 10.01 70.74
C ALA A 774 16.24 11.04 69.71
N LEU A 775 17.07 11.98 69.27
CA LEU A 775 16.73 12.94 68.22
C LEU A 775 16.71 12.27 66.84
N TYR A 776 17.56 11.28 66.58
CA TYR A 776 17.63 10.53 65.32
C TYR A 776 16.42 9.61 65.17
N GLU A 777 16.00 8.91 66.22
CA GLU A 777 14.74 8.16 66.20
C GLU A 777 13.52 9.10 66.12
N ASP A 778 13.51 10.23 66.83
CA ASP A 778 12.42 11.22 66.70
C ASP A 778 12.37 11.85 65.29
N LEU A 779 13.52 12.16 64.69
CA LEU A 779 13.65 12.61 63.31
C LEU A 779 13.23 11.51 62.32
N ARG A 780 13.61 10.26 62.54
CA ARG A 780 13.27 9.11 61.69
C ARG A 780 11.76 8.85 61.69
N LEU A 781 11.11 8.93 62.85
CA LEU A 781 9.66 8.76 63.03
C LEU A 781 8.84 9.96 62.52
N SER A 782 9.44 11.14 62.31
CA SER A 782 8.74 12.34 61.84
C SER A 782 9.05 12.73 60.39
N GLN A 783 10.24 12.43 59.89
CA GLN A 783 10.68 12.72 58.51
C GLN A 783 10.48 11.53 57.55
N GLY A 784 10.36 10.30 58.08
CA GLY A 784 10.10 9.11 57.29
C GLY A 784 8.61 8.90 57.01
N PHE A 785 8.23 8.87 55.74
CA PHE A 785 7.02 8.15 55.33
C PHE A 785 7.32 6.64 55.33
N THR A 786 6.56 5.84 56.07
CA THR A 786 6.62 4.38 55.96
C THR A 786 5.90 3.96 54.69
N GLU A 787 6.63 3.52 53.66
CA GLU A 787 6.05 3.04 52.40
C GLU A 787 5.75 1.53 52.44
N GLY A 788 4.68 1.12 51.76
CA GLY A 788 4.27 -0.27 51.58
C GLY A 788 3.54 -0.50 50.26
N TYR A 789 3.30 -1.77 49.93
CA TYR A 789 2.60 -2.19 48.71
C TYR A 789 1.62 -3.32 49.02
N SER A 790 0.37 -3.16 48.59
CA SER A 790 -0.66 -4.20 48.62
C SER A 790 -1.07 -4.57 47.17
N PRO A 791 -1.04 -5.85 46.77
CA PRO A 791 -1.58 -6.26 45.47
C PRO A 791 -3.10 -5.99 45.40
N ALA A 792 -3.64 -5.78 44.20
CA ALA A 792 -5.08 -5.74 43.98
C ALA A 792 -5.65 -7.17 44.02
N HIS A 793 -6.76 -7.39 44.72
CA HIS A 793 -7.19 -8.75 45.07
C HIS A 793 -7.76 -9.52 43.86
N GLN A 794 -8.68 -8.93 43.09
CA GLN A 794 -9.16 -9.56 41.86
C GLN A 794 -8.04 -9.75 40.84
N PHE A 795 -7.09 -8.81 40.74
CA PHE A 795 -5.95 -8.95 39.83
C PHE A 795 -5.09 -10.17 40.19
N GLN A 796 -4.70 -10.32 41.47
CA GLN A 796 -3.95 -11.48 41.94
C GLN A 796 -4.74 -12.77 41.68
N LYS A 797 -6.04 -12.77 41.94
CA LYS A 797 -6.93 -13.89 41.63
C LYS A 797 -7.01 -14.20 40.13
N PHE A 798 -7.01 -13.20 39.23
CA PHE A 798 -7.00 -13.42 37.78
C PHE A 798 -5.66 -14.02 37.28
N VAL A 799 -4.55 -13.64 37.91
CA VAL A 799 -3.22 -14.25 37.71
C VAL A 799 -3.24 -15.71 38.17
N ASP A 800 -3.75 -16.00 39.37
CA ASP A 800 -3.75 -17.34 39.96
C ASP A 800 -4.76 -18.30 39.29
N GLU A 801 -5.96 -17.81 38.93
CA GLU A 801 -6.95 -18.56 38.12
C GLU A 801 -6.51 -18.74 36.65
N GLY A 802 -5.50 -17.98 36.18
CA GLY A 802 -4.98 -18.07 34.82
C GLY A 802 -5.98 -17.71 33.71
N ARG A 803 -7.02 -16.90 34.03
CA ARG A 803 -8.25 -16.71 33.22
C ARG A 803 -8.06 -16.43 31.73
N TYR A 804 -6.97 -15.80 31.33
CA TYR A 804 -6.69 -15.49 29.93
C TYR A 804 -6.19 -16.71 29.11
N GLY A 805 -5.63 -17.75 29.74
CA GLY A 805 -5.00 -18.88 29.02
C GLY A 805 -3.59 -18.58 28.46
N ASP A 806 -3.02 -17.44 28.86
CA ASP A 806 -1.69 -16.96 28.44
C ASP A 806 -0.61 -17.15 29.51
N MET A 807 -1.00 -17.68 30.67
CA MET A 807 -0.13 -18.08 31.78
C MET A 807 0.31 -19.54 31.61
N HIS A 808 1.61 -19.79 31.56
CA HIS A 808 2.21 -21.09 31.25
C HIS A 808 3.30 -21.48 32.23
N ARG A 809 3.56 -22.80 32.30
CA ARG A 809 4.79 -23.32 32.91
C ARG A 809 5.93 -23.26 31.91
N LEU A 810 7.16 -23.17 32.40
CA LEU A 810 8.36 -23.01 31.58
C LEU A 810 8.49 -24.07 30.47
N ASP A 811 8.16 -25.33 30.78
CA ASP A 811 8.17 -26.46 29.87
C ASP A 811 7.13 -26.35 28.74
N ASP A 812 6.01 -25.67 29.00
CA ASP A 812 4.92 -25.51 28.04
C ASP A 812 5.17 -24.30 27.12
N VAL A 813 5.83 -23.25 27.62
CA VAL A 813 6.34 -22.17 26.77
C VAL A 813 7.29 -22.72 25.71
N GLN A 814 8.26 -23.57 26.09
CA GLN A 814 9.23 -24.15 25.14
C GLN A 814 8.56 -24.92 24.00
N LYS A 815 7.49 -25.69 24.28
CA LYS A 815 6.72 -26.42 23.27
C LYS A 815 5.91 -25.48 22.36
N ASN A 816 5.47 -24.34 22.90
CA ASN A 816 4.56 -23.40 22.24
C ASN A 816 5.25 -22.20 21.56
N LEU A 817 6.59 -22.11 21.57
CA LEU A 817 7.33 -21.02 20.90
C LEU A 817 7.04 -20.88 19.39
N ASN A 818 6.49 -21.92 18.74
CA ASN A 818 6.08 -21.90 17.32
C ASN A 818 4.55 -21.99 17.12
N ALA A 819 3.75 -21.92 18.19
CA ALA A 819 2.29 -22.08 18.11
C ALA A 819 1.62 -20.76 17.73
N ARG A 820 0.78 -20.74 16.69
CA ARG A 820 0.09 -19.52 16.21
C ARG A 820 -0.71 -18.84 17.33
N ARG A 821 -0.18 -17.73 17.84
CA ARG A 821 -0.76 -16.87 18.88
C ARG A 821 -0.76 -15.43 18.40
N SER A 822 -1.70 -14.64 18.88
CA SER A 822 -1.70 -13.17 18.74
C SER A 822 -1.35 -12.54 20.10
N PRO A 823 -0.64 -11.40 20.15
CA PRO A 823 -0.57 -10.61 21.37
C PRO A 823 -1.99 -10.19 21.80
N ARG A 824 -2.15 -9.87 23.08
CA ARG A 824 -3.42 -9.46 23.67
C ARG A 824 -3.19 -8.29 24.61
N ILE A 825 -3.89 -7.20 24.32
CA ILE A 825 -3.98 -6.02 25.19
C ILE A 825 -4.62 -6.45 26.52
N TRP A 826 -4.01 -6.08 27.64
CA TRP A 826 -4.58 -6.25 28.97
C TRP A 826 -5.29 -4.97 29.39
N GLU A 827 -6.49 -5.12 29.97
CA GLU A 827 -7.22 -4.04 30.63
C GLU A 827 -7.75 -4.56 31.98
N PHE A 828 -7.55 -3.77 33.03
CA PHE A 828 -8.03 -4.04 34.38
C PHE A 828 -8.57 -2.73 34.98
N ASP A 829 -9.87 -2.67 35.29
CA ASP A 829 -10.45 -1.57 36.06
C ASP A 829 -10.62 -2.02 37.52
N PHE A 830 -10.11 -1.21 38.46
CA PHE A 830 -10.30 -1.42 39.88
C PHE A 830 -11.79 -1.40 40.31
N LYS A 831 -12.72 -0.95 39.45
CA LYS A 831 -14.17 -1.13 39.66
C LYS A 831 -14.59 -2.59 39.80
N ASP A 832 -13.94 -3.51 39.09
CA ASP A 832 -14.24 -4.95 39.20
C ASP A 832 -13.80 -5.53 40.55
N ASP A 833 -12.93 -4.82 41.29
CA ASP A 833 -12.55 -5.14 42.67
C ASP A 833 -13.70 -4.84 43.65
N ILE A 834 -14.65 -3.95 43.33
CA ILE A 834 -15.68 -3.41 44.25
C ILE A 834 -16.92 -4.34 44.41
N VAL A 835 -16.96 -5.48 43.71
CA VAL A 835 -18.11 -6.42 43.67
C VAL A 835 -18.50 -6.94 45.09
N PRO A 836 -19.81 -7.03 45.43
CA PRO A 836 -20.26 -7.39 46.77
C PRO A 836 -20.10 -8.88 47.13
N GLU A 837 -19.23 -9.12 48.12
CA GLU A 837 -19.07 -10.34 48.95
C GLU A 837 -18.74 -11.69 48.24
N PRO A 838 -18.15 -12.68 48.95
CA PRO A 838 -17.82 -12.74 50.39
C PRO A 838 -16.53 -11.98 50.79
N GLN A 839 -15.75 -11.51 49.82
CA GLN A 839 -14.60 -10.63 50.06
C GLN A 839 -14.58 -9.53 48.99
N PRO A 840 -15.20 -8.36 49.25
CA PRO A 840 -15.09 -7.21 48.36
C PRO A 840 -13.64 -6.70 48.37
N GLY A 841 -13.12 -6.35 47.21
CA GLY A 841 -11.85 -5.65 47.04
C GLY A 841 -11.95 -4.15 47.37
N GLY A 842 -11.03 -3.36 46.83
CA GLY A 842 -10.75 -2.01 47.32
C GLY A 842 -9.77 -2.01 48.50
N PHE A 843 -9.21 -0.84 48.82
CA PHE A 843 -8.14 -0.73 49.81
C PHE A 843 -8.70 -0.77 51.25
N ASP A 844 -8.42 -1.85 51.97
CA ASP A 844 -8.87 -2.03 53.35
C ASP A 844 -7.80 -1.54 54.35
N VAL A 845 -8.02 -0.36 54.93
CA VAL A 845 -7.05 0.30 55.83
C VAL A 845 -6.74 -0.57 57.04
N ARG A 846 -7.76 -1.30 57.53
CA ARG A 846 -7.68 -2.20 58.69
C ARG A 846 -6.65 -3.32 58.50
N ASP A 847 -6.67 -3.94 57.33
CA ASP A 847 -5.95 -5.20 57.07
C ASP A 847 -4.58 -4.93 56.43
N VAL A 848 -4.45 -3.83 55.67
CA VAL A 848 -3.19 -3.43 55.00
C VAL A 848 -2.27 -2.62 55.92
N VAL A 849 -2.80 -1.84 56.89
CA VAL A 849 -2.00 -0.94 57.73
C VAL A 849 -2.42 -0.99 59.20
N LEU A 850 -2.28 -2.17 59.82
CA LEU A 850 -2.60 -2.45 61.22
C LEU A 850 -2.06 -1.42 62.22
N GLU A 851 -0.89 -0.83 61.95
CA GLU A 851 -0.23 0.19 62.79
C GLU A 851 -1.02 1.50 62.93
N LEU A 852 -1.97 1.79 62.04
CA LEU A 852 -2.80 2.99 62.12
C LEU A 852 -3.84 2.92 63.24
N ARG A 853 -4.11 1.76 63.83
CA ARG A 853 -5.14 1.57 64.87
C ARG A 853 -4.51 1.45 66.26
N SER A 854 -4.97 2.28 67.19
CA SER A 854 -4.58 2.16 68.61
C SER A 854 -5.03 0.84 69.22
N VAL A 855 -4.16 0.23 70.03
CA VAL A 855 -4.37 -1.09 70.68
C VAL A 855 -5.57 -1.08 71.63
N ASP A 856 -5.83 0.07 72.27
CA ASP A 856 -6.93 0.26 73.24
C ASP A 856 -7.46 1.70 73.11
N PRO A 857 -8.27 1.99 72.07
CA PRO A 857 -8.60 3.36 71.66
C PRO A 857 -9.33 4.14 72.76
N ASP A 858 -10.22 3.49 73.49
CA ASP A 858 -11.05 4.09 74.55
C ASP A 858 -10.24 4.57 75.77
N LYS A 859 -8.97 4.15 75.91
CA LYS A 859 -8.08 4.52 77.03
C LYS A 859 -6.87 5.35 76.60
N ILE A 860 -6.30 5.03 75.45
CA ILE A 860 -5.03 5.61 74.95
C ILE A 860 -5.28 6.83 74.05
N GLY A 861 -6.49 6.96 73.51
CA GLY A 861 -6.80 7.87 72.41
C GLY A 861 -6.22 7.36 71.08
N GLN A 862 -7.03 7.42 70.03
CA GLN A 862 -6.59 7.10 68.67
C GLN A 862 -5.64 8.20 68.15
N MET A 863 -4.61 7.81 67.41
CA MET A 863 -3.65 8.73 66.78
C MET A 863 -4.11 9.23 65.42
N HIS A 864 -3.63 10.40 65.05
CA HIS A 864 -3.80 11.00 63.74
C HIS A 864 -2.65 10.62 62.80
N PHE A 865 -2.98 10.27 61.56
CA PHE A 865 -1.98 9.93 60.54
C PHE A 865 -2.34 10.54 59.19
N HIS A 866 -1.32 10.94 58.42
CA HIS A 866 -1.46 11.27 57.01
C HIS A 866 -1.10 10.03 56.19
N LEU A 867 -2.10 9.47 55.50
CA LEU A 867 -1.99 8.32 54.62
C LEU A 867 -2.09 8.77 53.16
N GLN A 868 -1.18 8.30 52.33
CA GLN A 868 -1.08 8.66 50.91
C GLN A 868 -1.13 7.38 50.07
N ILE A 869 -2.07 7.28 49.12
CA ILE A 869 -2.30 6.07 48.32
C ILE A 869 -2.19 6.39 46.83
N ALA A 870 -1.47 5.54 46.09
CA ALA A 870 -1.31 5.56 44.64
C ALA A 870 -1.55 4.15 44.07
N VAL A 871 -1.95 4.06 42.80
CA VAL A 871 -1.98 2.80 42.05
C VAL A 871 -0.66 2.66 41.30
N GLN A 872 -0.09 1.46 41.35
CA GLN A 872 1.17 1.09 40.70
C GLN A 872 0.98 -0.16 39.84
N ALA A 873 1.45 -0.10 38.59
CA ALA A 873 1.39 -1.16 37.60
C ALA A 873 2.79 -1.45 37.03
N THR A 874 3.12 -2.72 36.80
CA THR A 874 4.39 -3.18 36.17
C THR A 874 4.08 -4.12 35.02
N ASP A 875 4.75 -3.93 33.88
CA ASP A 875 4.66 -4.76 32.67
C ASP A 875 5.45 -6.09 32.78
N ASN A 876 5.50 -6.84 31.68
CA ASN A 876 6.31 -8.06 31.49
C ASN A 876 7.59 -7.82 30.66
N ASN A 877 8.05 -6.58 30.51
CA ASN A 877 9.16 -6.21 29.63
C ASN A 877 10.52 -6.62 30.20
N VAL A 878 10.84 -7.90 30.01
CA VAL A 878 12.13 -8.47 30.43
C VAL A 878 13.28 -8.16 29.48
N GLU A 879 13.07 -7.52 28.34
CA GLU A 879 14.15 -7.17 27.41
C GLU A 879 14.73 -5.78 27.69
N THR A 880 13.92 -4.74 27.48
CA THR A 880 14.31 -3.34 27.60
C THR A 880 13.85 -2.68 28.89
N GLY A 881 12.99 -3.33 29.68
CA GLY A 881 12.39 -2.73 30.88
C GLY A 881 13.39 -2.38 31.99
N ALA A 882 12.98 -1.52 32.92
CA ALA A 882 13.80 -1.13 34.06
C ALA A 882 14.15 -2.33 34.97
N VAL A 883 15.36 -2.36 35.53
CA VAL A 883 15.78 -3.38 36.49
C VAL A 883 15.44 -2.92 37.91
N TYR A 884 14.72 -3.75 38.66
CA TYR A 884 14.37 -3.49 40.06
C TYR A 884 14.67 -4.70 40.95
N PHE A 885 14.69 -4.49 42.27
CA PHE A 885 14.93 -5.54 43.26
C PHE A 885 13.71 -5.71 44.16
N GLU A 886 13.21 -6.94 44.29
CA GLU A 886 12.07 -7.27 45.15
C GLU A 886 12.39 -8.54 45.95
N LYS A 887 12.30 -8.46 47.29
CA LYS A 887 12.63 -9.56 48.23
C LYS A 887 14.02 -10.20 47.97
N GLY A 888 14.99 -9.40 47.53
CA GLY A 888 16.35 -9.83 47.19
C GLY A 888 16.53 -10.45 45.78
N LYS A 889 15.45 -10.72 45.04
CA LYS A 889 15.52 -11.09 43.63
C LYS A 889 15.72 -9.85 42.75
N ARG A 890 16.45 -10.02 41.65
CA ARG A 890 16.55 -9.05 40.55
C ARG A 890 15.47 -9.36 39.51
N LEU A 891 14.59 -8.41 39.26
CA LEU A 891 13.53 -8.49 38.26
C LEU A 891 13.71 -7.40 37.19
N GLN A 892 13.00 -7.49 36.08
CA GLN A 892 13.04 -6.52 34.99
C GLN A 892 11.63 -6.31 34.40
N GLY A 893 11.24 -5.03 34.25
CA GLY A 893 9.95 -4.57 33.74
C GLY A 893 9.77 -3.08 34.06
N ASN A 894 9.04 -2.32 33.24
CA ASN A 894 8.76 -0.91 33.53
C ASN A 894 7.60 -0.79 34.51
N THR A 895 7.68 0.17 35.43
CA THR A 895 6.71 0.36 36.50
C THR A 895 6.21 1.79 36.53
N ARG A 896 4.90 1.97 36.32
CA ARG A 896 4.25 3.29 36.30
C ARG A 896 3.30 3.46 37.47
N LYS A 897 3.09 4.72 37.88
CA LYS A 897 2.05 5.11 38.86
C LYS A 897 0.98 5.96 38.20
N ASN A 898 -0.18 6.08 38.84
CA ASN A 898 -1.27 6.95 38.38
C ASN A 898 -0.80 8.43 38.28
N PRO A 899 -1.15 9.16 37.20
CA PRO A 899 -0.56 10.46 36.86
C PRO A 899 -1.01 11.61 37.77
N ASN A 900 -2.12 11.46 38.50
CA ASN A 900 -2.57 12.43 39.51
C ASN A 900 -1.85 12.31 40.87
N GLY A 901 -0.83 11.45 41.00
CA GLY A 901 -0.01 11.33 42.19
C GLY A 901 -0.70 10.61 43.35
N TYR A 902 -0.24 10.82 44.58
CA TYR A 902 -0.88 10.22 45.75
C TYR A 902 -2.20 10.94 46.09
N VAL A 903 -3.26 10.15 46.34
CA VAL A 903 -4.48 10.66 46.98
C VAL A 903 -4.24 10.72 48.49
N ASN A 904 -4.50 11.89 49.08
CA ASN A 904 -4.20 12.19 50.48
C ASN A 904 -5.41 11.91 51.39
N PHE A 905 -5.14 11.27 52.52
CA PHE A 905 -6.11 10.91 53.54
C PHE A 905 -5.60 11.27 54.95
N LEU A 906 -6.52 11.66 55.83
CA LEU A 906 -6.27 11.91 57.25
C LEU A 906 -7.06 10.91 58.07
N VAL A 907 -6.34 10.09 58.83
CA VAL A 907 -6.90 9.07 59.72
C VAL A 907 -7.31 9.73 61.04
N ILE A 908 -8.59 9.65 61.38
CA ILE A 908 -9.24 10.33 62.52
C ILE A 908 -10.15 9.38 63.32
N THR A 909 -10.64 9.79 64.49
CA THR A 909 -11.50 8.93 65.31
C THR A 909 -12.93 8.82 64.74
N GLU A 910 -13.67 7.76 65.10
CA GLU A 910 -15.11 7.64 64.76
C GLU A 910 -15.89 8.84 65.30
N ASN A 911 -15.59 9.29 66.52
CA ASN A 911 -16.24 10.42 67.17
C ASN A 911 -15.89 11.76 66.48
N GLU A 912 -14.66 11.93 66.02
CA GLU A 912 -14.25 13.13 65.26
C GLU A 912 -14.93 13.21 63.90
N LEU A 913 -15.08 12.07 63.20
CA LEU A 913 -15.83 12.01 61.93
C LEU A 913 -17.31 12.34 62.16
N LEU A 914 -17.94 11.72 63.16
CA LEU A 914 -19.32 12.00 63.55
C LEU A 914 -19.54 13.47 63.95
N ALA A 915 -18.57 14.11 64.62
CA ALA A 915 -18.64 15.54 64.93
C ALA A 915 -18.53 16.44 63.69
N GLN A 916 -17.77 16.04 62.65
CA GLN A 916 -17.74 16.77 61.37
C GLN A 916 -18.99 16.53 60.51
N ILE A 917 -19.64 15.37 60.64
CA ILE A 917 -20.96 15.10 60.06
C ILE A 917 -22.01 16.00 60.74
N ALA A 918 -22.04 16.02 62.07
CA ALA A 918 -22.97 16.83 62.87
C ALA A 918 -22.90 18.35 62.57
N LEU A 919 -21.71 18.88 62.32
CA LEU A 919 -21.53 20.29 61.90
C LEU A 919 -22.14 20.60 60.52
N GLU A 920 -22.37 19.58 59.69
CA GLU A 920 -23.06 19.72 58.40
C GLU A 920 -24.54 19.37 58.49
N GLU A 921 -24.94 18.37 59.29
CA GLU A 921 -26.35 18.11 59.63
C GLU A 921 -27.03 19.39 60.14
N GLY A 922 -26.34 20.20 60.96
CA GLY A 922 -26.82 21.52 61.39
C GLY A 922 -26.99 22.55 60.25
N ALA A 923 -26.12 22.54 59.23
CA ALA A 923 -26.26 23.41 58.06
C ALA A 923 -27.33 22.90 57.07
N LEU A 924 -27.62 21.59 57.09
CA LEU A 924 -28.74 20.99 56.35
C LEU A 924 -30.08 21.29 57.06
N LEU A 925 -30.10 21.36 58.39
CA LEU A 925 -31.25 21.84 59.18
C LEU A 925 -31.60 23.28 58.78
N GLU A 926 -30.64 24.21 58.80
CA GLU A 926 -30.85 25.61 58.38
C GLU A 926 -31.41 25.71 56.94
N LYS A 927 -30.95 24.85 56.01
CA LYS A 927 -31.51 24.76 54.65
C LYS A 927 -32.97 24.28 54.61
N LEU A 928 -33.37 23.35 55.49
CA LEU A 928 -34.73 22.84 55.58
C LEU A 928 -35.68 23.82 56.30
N GLU A 929 -35.23 24.50 57.34
CA GLU A 929 -35.96 25.59 58.00
C GLU A 929 -36.31 26.68 56.97
N ALA A 930 -35.32 27.15 56.21
CA ALA A 930 -35.50 28.13 55.13
C ALA A 930 -36.33 27.60 53.93
N ALA A 931 -36.46 26.28 53.77
CA ALA A 931 -37.36 25.68 52.80
C ALA A 931 -38.81 25.66 53.31
N LYS A 932 -39.01 25.40 54.61
CA LYS A 932 -40.33 25.42 55.26
C LYS A 932 -40.89 26.83 55.33
N GLU A 933 -40.11 27.81 55.76
CA GLU A 933 -40.51 29.22 55.86
C GLU A 933 -41.09 29.75 54.54
N LYS A 934 -40.46 29.41 53.42
CA LYS A 934 -40.93 29.76 52.07
C LYS A 934 -42.24 29.07 51.68
N VAL A 935 -42.46 27.82 52.11
CA VAL A 935 -43.74 27.11 51.90
C VAL A 935 -44.83 27.75 52.75
N ASP A 936 -44.56 28.08 54.02
CA ASP A 936 -45.51 28.73 54.92
C ASP A 936 -45.89 30.14 54.43
N ALA A 937 -44.91 30.95 54.03
CA ALA A 937 -45.15 32.27 53.46
C ALA A 937 -45.97 32.19 52.16
N GLY A 938 -45.65 31.23 51.29
CA GLY A 938 -46.41 30.98 50.06
C GLY A 938 -47.84 30.51 50.33
N LEU A 939 -48.04 29.69 51.36
CA LEU A 939 -49.32 29.16 51.82
C LEU A 939 -50.20 30.27 52.43
N THR A 940 -49.62 31.20 53.18
CA THR A 940 -50.30 32.41 53.66
C THR A 940 -50.69 33.34 52.50
N SER A 941 -49.79 33.58 51.54
CA SER A 941 -50.07 34.42 50.38
C SER A 941 -51.12 33.79 49.44
N LEU A 942 -51.16 32.46 49.32
CA LEU A 942 -52.18 31.74 48.57
C LEU A 942 -53.58 31.90 49.18
N LEU A 943 -53.71 31.85 50.51
CA LEU A 943 -54.98 32.14 51.21
C LEU A 943 -55.46 33.57 50.97
N GLU A 944 -54.55 34.54 51.00
CA GLU A 944 -54.88 35.95 50.74
C GLU A 944 -55.39 36.13 49.29
N GLN A 945 -54.72 35.52 48.31
CA GLN A 945 -55.15 35.55 46.90
C GLN A 945 -56.50 34.82 46.72
N GLN A 946 -56.73 33.69 47.41
CA GLN A 946 -58.01 32.98 47.40
C GLN A 946 -59.17 33.76 48.04
N SER A 947 -58.90 34.74 48.91
CA SER A 947 -59.95 35.67 49.35
C SER A 947 -60.34 36.66 48.25
N LYS A 948 -59.38 37.19 47.49
CA LYS A 948 -59.58 38.20 46.43
C LYS A 948 -60.28 37.64 45.20
N THR A 949 -60.11 36.35 44.89
CA THR A 949 -60.87 35.69 43.80
C THR A 949 -62.37 35.59 44.05
N ARG A 950 -62.88 36.08 45.19
CA ARG A 950 -64.31 36.07 45.55
C ARG A 950 -65.01 37.41 45.35
N ASP A 951 -64.27 38.48 45.06
CA ASP A 951 -64.84 39.80 44.79
C ASP A 951 -65.58 39.80 43.44
N GLU A 952 -66.60 40.66 43.27
CA GLU A 952 -67.40 40.72 42.03
C GLU A 952 -66.58 41.05 40.77
N LYS A 953 -65.37 41.61 40.94
CA LYS A 953 -64.39 41.91 39.90
C LYS A 953 -62.97 41.71 40.45
N PRO A 954 -62.41 40.49 40.40
CA PRO A 954 -61.08 40.23 40.93
C PRO A 954 -59.97 40.85 40.05
N ASP A 955 -58.93 41.40 40.68
CA ASP A 955 -57.71 41.86 40.01
C ASP A 955 -56.80 40.65 39.71
N ILE A 956 -57.05 40.02 38.56
CA ILE A 956 -56.35 38.79 38.14
C ILE A 956 -54.86 39.05 37.86
N ASP A 957 -54.46 40.23 37.39
CA ASP A 957 -53.05 40.58 37.12
C ASP A 957 -52.23 40.67 38.43
N SER A 958 -52.80 41.31 39.46
CA SER A 958 -52.20 41.38 40.80
C SER A 958 -52.11 39.99 41.46
N ILE A 959 -53.14 39.16 41.28
CA ILE A 959 -53.14 37.76 41.74
C ILE A 959 -52.09 36.94 40.99
N PHE A 960 -51.95 37.11 39.68
CA PHE A 960 -50.95 36.43 38.84
C PHE A 960 -49.50 36.76 39.27
N LEU A 961 -49.23 38.02 39.60
CA LEU A 961 -47.92 38.44 40.12
C LEU A 961 -47.59 37.72 41.45
N ARG A 962 -48.53 37.67 42.40
CA ARG A 962 -48.35 36.96 43.67
C ARG A 962 -48.24 35.44 43.49
N MET A 963 -49.03 34.85 42.60
CA MET A 963 -48.90 33.44 42.22
C MET A 963 -47.53 33.12 41.60
N THR A 964 -46.94 34.08 40.87
CA THR A 964 -45.57 33.94 40.33
C THR A 964 -44.52 33.95 41.44
N GLU A 965 -44.63 34.85 42.42
CA GLU A 965 -43.75 34.85 43.60
C GLU A 965 -43.83 33.50 44.36
N ILE A 966 -45.04 33.02 44.65
CA ILE A 966 -45.27 31.73 45.34
C ILE A 966 -44.64 30.57 44.54
N ARG A 967 -44.78 30.56 43.20
CA ARG A 967 -44.15 29.55 42.34
C ARG A 967 -42.63 29.51 42.52
N THR A 968 -41.97 30.67 42.50
CA THR A 968 -40.50 30.74 42.67
C THR A 968 -40.05 30.34 44.08
N ALA A 969 -40.84 30.68 45.11
CA ALA A 969 -40.59 30.24 46.47
C ALA A 969 -40.67 28.71 46.61
N LEU A 970 -41.75 28.10 46.09
CA LEU A 970 -41.98 26.65 46.12
C LEU A 970 -40.90 25.88 45.35
N GLN A 971 -40.53 26.32 44.15
CA GLN A 971 -39.43 25.74 43.37
C GLN A 971 -38.09 25.81 44.12
N THR A 972 -37.82 26.93 44.81
CA THR A 972 -36.60 27.07 45.63
C THR A 972 -36.61 26.11 46.82
N SER A 973 -37.74 25.91 47.49
CA SER A 973 -37.89 24.92 48.56
C SER A 973 -37.72 23.48 48.05
N GLY A 974 -38.24 23.17 46.86
CA GLY A 974 -38.02 21.87 46.20
C GLY A 974 -36.55 21.57 45.93
N ASN A 975 -35.79 22.59 45.51
CA ASN A 975 -34.35 22.44 45.30
C ASN A 975 -33.60 22.29 46.63
N ASN A 976 -33.94 23.04 47.69
CA ASN A 976 -33.40 22.82 49.03
C ASN A 976 -33.65 21.38 49.55
N LEU A 977 -34.86 20.83 49.33
CA LEU A 977 -35.21 19.46 49.74
C LEU A 977 -34.37 18.41 48.98
N ARG A 978 -34.20 18.57 47.66
CA ARG A 978 -33.35 17.70 46.82
C ARG A 978 -31.87 17.78 47.23
N ASP A 979 -31.34 18.99 47.43
CA ASP A 979 -29.99 19.24 47.94
C ASP A 979 -29.72 18.45 49.24
N VAL A 980 -30.66 18.53 50.20
CA VAL A 980 -30.52 17.90 51.51
C VAL A 980 -30.66 16.38 51.42
N GLN A 981 -31.56 15.87 50.59
CA GLN A 981 -31.66 14.44 50.26
C GLN A 981 -30.35 13.89 49.67
N HIS A 982 -29.73 14.61 48.73
CA HIS A 982 -28.42 14.23 48.17
C HIS A 982 -27.30 14.30 49.21
N ALA A 983 -27.29 15.29 50.09
CA ALA A 983 -26.31 15.41 51.16
C ALA A 983 -26.39 14.26 52.17
N TYR A 984 -27.58 13.90 52.66
CA TYR A 984 -27.74 12.77 53.60
C TYR A 984 -27.39 11.42 52.95
N ARG A 985 -27.72 11.22 51.67
CA ARG A 985 -27.29 10.01 50.93
C ARG A 985 -25.76 9.92 50.78
N ASN A 986 -25.06 11.05 50.65
CA ASN A 986 -23.59 11.08 50.68
C ASN A 986 -23.04 10.82 52.09
N ILE A 987 -23.67 11.34 53.15
CA ILE A 987 -23.29 11.10 54.55
C ILE A 987 -23.36 9.60 54.89
N ILE A 988 -24.42 8.88 54.52
CA ILE A 988 -24.49 7.43 54.78
C ILE A 988 -23.39 6.69 54.03
N ARG A 989 -23.13 6.99 52.75
CA ARG A 989 -22.03 6.35 52.00
C ARG A 989 -20.65 6.63 52.61
N GLU A 990 -20.44 7.83 53.13
CA GLU A 990 -19.23 8.17 53.89
C GLU A 990 -19.11 7.37 55.18
N MET A 991 -20.22 7.15 55.90
CA MET A 991 -20.29 6.31 57.10
C MET A 991 -20.06 4.82 56.79
N GLU A 992 -20.59 4.31 55.67
CA GLU A 992 -20.38 2.94 55.17
C GLU A 992 -18.89 2.70 54.85
N VAL A 993 -18.28 3.58 54.03
CA VAL A 993 -16.84 3.54 53.71
C VAL A 993 -15.98 3.59 54.97
N ASN A 994 -16.38 4.38 55.97
CA ASN A 994 -15.67 4.51 57.24
C ASN A 994 -16.03 3.45 58.30
N ARG A 995 -16.93 2.50 57.97
CA ARG A 995 -17.43 1.43 58.87
C ARG A 995 -17.91 1.94 60.23
N VAL A 996 -18.64 3.04 60.23
CA VAL A 996 -19.29 3.63 61.42
C VAL A 996 -20.35 2.66 61.98
N ARG A 997 -20.66 2.74 63.29
CA ARG A 997 -21.70 1.91 63.94
C ARG A 997 -23.05 1.95 63.20
N LYS A 998 -23.59 0.76 62.92
CA LYS A 998 -24.87 0.55 62.21
C LYS A 998 -26.03 1.33 62.82
N GLU A 999 -26.12 1.39 64.15
CA GLU A 999 -27.19 2.07 64.89
C GLU A 999 -27.41 3.54 64.45
N ARG A 1000 -26.33 4.29 64.13
CA ARG A 1000 -26.44 5.67 63.62
C ARG A 1000 -26.84 5.71 62.15
N MET A 1001 -26.33 4.78 61.33
CA MET A 1001 -26.69 4.71 59.90
C MET A 1001 -28.17 4.34 59.72
N GLU A 1002 -28.66 3.35 60.47
CA GLU A 1002 -30.05 2.89 60.45
C GLU A 1002 -31.02 3.99 60.91
N LYS A 1003 -30.65 4.77 61.95
CA LYS A 1003 -31.37 6.00 62.34
C LYS A 1003 -31.47 7.00 61.18
N ILE A 1004 -30.34 7.41 60.59
CA ILE A 1004 -30.33 8.42 59.51
C ILE A 1004 -31.13 7.92 58.29
N GLN A 1005 -30.99 6.65 57.92
CA GLN A 1005 -31.75 6.07 56.81
C GLN A 1005 -33.25 6.17 57.07
N TYR A 1006 -33.74 5.61 58.18
CA TYR A 1006 -35.18 5.47 58.43
C TYR A 1006 -35.87 6.77 58.90
N GLN A 1007 -35.19 7.59 59.71
CA GLN A 1007 -35.77 8.81 60.27
C GLN A 1007 -35.65 10.01 59.31
N ILE A 1008 -34.62 10.06 58.47
CA ILE A 1008 -34.29 11.23 57.64
C ILE A 1008 -34.41 10.91 56.14
N ILE A 1009 -33.66 9.93 55.61
CA ILE A 1009 -33.63 9.67 54.16
C ILE A 1009 -34.95 9.10 53.65
N ASP A 1010 -35.48 8.05 54.26
CA ASP A 1010 -36.76 7.45 53.87
C ASP A 1010 -37.90 8.49 53.91
N ARG A 1011 -37.83 9.46 54.83
CA ARG A 1011 -38.79 10.58 54.92
C ARG A 1011 -38.59 11.62 53.81
N LEU A 1012 -37.35 12.02 53.53
CA LEU A 1012 -37.03 12.92 52.41
C LEU A 1012 -37.42 12.30 51.07
N ASP A 1013 -37.19 11.00 50.90
CA ASP A 1013 -37.61 10.24 49.73
C ASP A 1013 -39.14 10.29 49.59
N ASN A 1014 -39.90 9.98 50.65
CA ASN A 1014 -41.38 10.10 50.65
C ASN A 1014 -41.91 11.52 50.38
N ILE A 1015 -41.13 12.58 50.67
CA ILE A 1015 -41.51 13.98 50.35
C ILE A 1015 -41.21 14.30 48.88
N VAL A 1016 -40.02 13.93 48.38
CA VAL A 1016 -39.45 14.40 47.10
C VAL A 1016 -39.76 13.47 45.92
N GLN A 1017 -40.04 12.19 46.16
CA GLN A 1017 -40.22 11.17 45.12
C GLN A 1017 -41.33 11.53 44.11
N GLN A 1018 -41.00 11.48 42.83
CA GLN A 1018 -41.94 11.72 41.74
C GLN A 1018 -42.23 10.41 41.00
N SER A 1019 -43.45 9.89 41.11
CA SER A 1019 -43.91 8.72 40.35
C SER A 1019 -44.63 9.18 39.07
N PRO A 1020 -44.14 8.83 37.86
CA PRO A 1020 -44.82 9.20 36.62
C PRO A 1020 -46.12 8.42 36.35
N ILE A 1021 -46.35 7.32 37.07
CA ILE A 1021 -47.39 6.32 36.76
C ILE A 1021 -48.51 6.30 37.81
N ASP A 1022 -48.20 6.65 39.06
CA ASP A 1022 -49.14 6.46 40.18
C ASP A 1022 -49.15 7.66 41.14
N LEU A 1023 -50.24 8.44 41.09
CA LEU A 1023 -50.47 9.58 41.99
C LEU A 1023 -50.60 9.19 43.46
N ALA A 1024 -50.85 7.92 43.81
CA ALA A 1024 -50.84 7.45 45.20
C ALA A 1024 -49.41 7.34 45.77
N ASN A 1025 -48.43 7.05 44.92
CA ASN A 1025 -47.01 6.88 45.27
C ASN A 1025 -46.10 8.07 44.90
N THR A 1026 -46.68 9.19 44.44
CA THR A 1026 -45.98 10.49 44.34
C THR A 1026 -45.90 11.16 45.71
N GLY A 1027 -44.75 11.76 46.06
CA GLY A 1027 -44.50 12.44 47.32
C GLY A 1027 -45.31 13.73 47.52
N SER A 1028 -45.23 14.32 48.71
CA SER A 1028 -45.96 15.55 49.03
C SER A 1028 -45.45 16.78 48.29
N PHE A 1029 -44.15 16.87 47.98
CA PHE A 1029 -43.63 18.02 47.24
C PHE A 1029 -44.15 18.07 45.78
N PRO A 1030 -44.02 17.01 44.94
CA PRO A 1030 -44.53 17.09 43.57
C PRO A 1030 -46.07 17.17 43.50
N ARG A 1031 -46.80 16.66 44.52
CA ARG A 1031 -48.26 16.89 44.65
C ARG A 1031 -48.59 18.36 44.92
N ALA A 1032 -47.85 19.03 45.79
CA ALA A 1032 -48.04 20.46 46.06
C ALA A 1032 -47.65 21.31 44.84
N GLU A 1033 -46.57 20.95 44.13
CA GLU A 1033 -46.14 21.61 42.89
C GLU A 1033 -47.17 21.45 41.77
N ASP A 1034 -47.71 20.25 41.53
CA ASP A 1034 -48.75 19.97 40.53
C ASP A 1034 -50.10 20.66 40.86
N ALA A 1035 -50.57 20.57 42.11
CA ALA A 1035 -51.81 21.24 42.53
C ALA A 1035 -51.68 22.78 42.45
N PHE A 1036 -50.53 23.33 42.87
CA PHE A 1036 -50.24 24.76 42.72
C PHE A 1036 -50.16 25.18 41.24
N GLN A 1037 -49.47 24.39 40.40
CA GLN A 1037 -49.34 24.71 38.98
C GLN A 1037 -50.70 24.69 38.27
N LYS A 1038 -51.64 23.80 38.64
CA LYS A 1038 -53.03 23.83 38.14
C LYS A 1038 -53.81 25.09 38.56
N ALA A 1039 -53.53 25.65 39.73
CA ALA A 1039 -54.09 26.94 40.15
C ALA A 1039 -53.44 28.11 39.38
N TYR A 1040 -52.11 28.08 39.21
CA TYR A 1040 -51.35 29.06 38.44
C TYR A 1040 -51.78 29.09 36.96
N ASP A 1041 -51.86 27.94 36.30
CA ASP A 1041 -52.26 27.77 34.90
C ASP A 1041 -53.61 28.42 34.58
N LEU A 1042 -54.57 28.32 35.51
CA LEU A 1042 -55.91 28.90 35.34
C LEU A 1042 -55.86 30.43 35.46
N VAL A 1043 -55.09 30.95 36.42
CA VAL A 1043 -54.86 32.40 36.59
C VAL A 1043 -54.11 32.98 35.39
N GLU A 1044 -53.09 32.29 34.87
CA GLU A 1044 -52.32 32.71 33.69
C GLU A 1044 -53.17 32.77 32.41
N ARG A 1045 -54.07 31.79 32.23
CA ARG A 1045 -55.01 31.76 31.10
C ARG A 1045 -56.03 32.89 31.17
N ASP A 1046 -56.62 33.14 32.33
CA ASP A 1046 -57.66 34.17 32.46
C ASP A 1046 -57.06 35.59 32.39
N ALA A 1047 -55.85 35.81 32.95
CA ALA A 1047 -55.06 37.03 32.74
C ALA A 1047 -54.78 37.27 31.24
N GLY A 1048 -54.22 36.27 30.56
CA GLY A 1048 -53.85 36.37 29.14
C GLY A 1048 -55.04 36.46 28.18
N ALA A 1049 -56.23 36.04 28.58
CA ALA A 1049 -57.43 36.00 27.73
C ALA A 1049 -58.39 37.19 27.91
N GLN A 1050 -58.27 37.97 28.98
CA GLN A 1050 -59.17 39.10 29.31
C GLN A 1050 -60.67 38.72 29.31
N ARG A 1051 -61.00 37.56 29.89
CA ARG A 1051 -62.38 37.03 29.97
C ARG A 1051 -62.99 37.24 31.35
N LEU A 1052 -64.29 36.94 31.47
CA LEU A 1052 -64.94 36.74 32.77
C LEU A 1052 -64.28 35.54 33.46
N SER A 1053 -63.68 35.78 34.63
CA SER A 1053 -62.88 34.81 35.39
C SER A 1053 -63.69 33.62 35.89
N ASP A 1054 -63.13 32.41 35.83
CA ASP A 1054 -63.75 31.23 36.45
C ASP A 1054 -63.56 31.23 37.98
N VAL A 1055 -64.43 31.98 38.67
CA VAL A 1055 -64.43 32.11 40.14
C VAL A 1055 -64.47 30.75 40.85
N GLU A 1056 -65.23 29.78 40.33
CA GLU A 1056 -65.38 28.47 40.97
C GLU A 1056 -64.18 27.56 40.67
N GLY A 1057 -63.66 27.58 39.44
CA GLY A 1057 -62.41 26.91 39.07
C GLY A 1057 -61.20 27.44 39.84
N HIS A 1058 -61.06 28.76 39.97
CA HIS A 1058 -60.04 29.38 40.83
C HIS A 1058 -60.21 28.94 42.28
N ARG A 1059 -61.43 29.01 42.83
CA ARG A 1059 -61.72 28.61 44.21
C ARG A 1059 -61.34 27.15 44.47
N LEU A 1060 -61.70 26.25 43.56
CA LEU A 1060 -61.42 24.81 43.66
C LEU A 1060 -59.91 24.53 43.58
N ASN A 1061 -59.23 25.01 42.54
CA ASN A 1061 -57.81 24.75 42.34
C ASN A 1061 -56.95 25.38 43.45
N MET A 1062 -57.25 26.60 43.90
CA MET A 1062 -56.56 27.22 45.03
C MET A 1062 -56.84 26.49 46.36
N THR A 1063 -58.02 25.89 46.54
CA THR A 1063 -58.30 25.06 47.73
C THR A 1063 -57.44 23.81 47.76
N ASP A 1064 -57.30 23.10 46.64
CA ASP A 1064 -56.46 21.90 46.60
C ASP A 1064 -54.98 22.26 46.68
N ALA A 1065 -54.51 23.28 45.97
CA ALA A 1065 -53.15 23.81 46.10
C ALA A 1065 -52.80 24.14 47.56
N HIS A 1066 -53.66 24.88 48.26
CA HIS A 1066 -53.49 25.18 49.67
C HIS A 1066 -53.47 23.91 50.54
N ARG A 1067 -54.35 22.94 50.27
CA ARG A 1067 -54.40 21.65 50.99
C ARG A 1067 -53.12 20.83 50.81
N GLN A 1068 -52.59 20.73 49.59
CA GLN A 1068 -51.34 19.99 49.32
C GLN A 1068 -50.12 20.73 49.90
N MET A 1069 -50.08 22.07 49.83
CA MET A 1069 -49.02 22.87 50.46
C MET A 1069 -49.04 22.77 52.00
N THR A 1070 -50.22 22.74 52.64
CA THR A 1070 -50.33 22.50 54.08
C THR A 1070 -49.78 21.13 54.45
N ARG A 1071 -50.13 20.09 53.68
CA ARG A 1071 -49.59 18.74 53.87
C ARG A 1071 -48.05 18.70 53.72
N LEU A 1072 -47.50 19.41 52.73
CA LEU A 1072 -46.06 19.55 52.53
C LEU A 1072 -45.39 20.21 53.75
N SER A 1073 -45.95 21.32 54.25
CA SER A 1073 -45.41 21.99 55.46
C SER A 1073 -45.44 21.08 56.70
N ASP A 1074 -46.52 20.32 56.90
CA ASP A 1074 -46.63 19.33 57.99
C ASP A 1074 -45.63 18.16 57.86
N GLU A 1075 -45.33 17.70 56.65
CA GLU A 1075 -44.35 16.64 56.42
C GLU A 1075 -42.90 17.15 56.55
N ILE A 1076 -42.60 18.37 56.09
CA ILE A 1076 -41.31 19.04 56.35
C ILE A 1076 -41.15 19.32 57.86
N LYS A 1077 -42.22 19.73 58.56
CA LYS A 1077 -42.15 19.96 60.02
C LYS A 1077 -41.74 18.68 60.75
N LYS A 1078 -42.39 17.55 60.47
CA LYS A 1078 -42.05 16.25 61.08
C LYS A 1078 -40.60 15.85 60.82
N LEU A 1079 -40.05 16.19 59.65
CA LEU A 1079 -38.64 15.97 59.34
C LEU A 1079 -37.72 16.86 60.20
N LEU A 1080 -38.04 18.15 60.38
CA LEU A 1080 -37.31 19.05 61.28
C LEU A 1080 -37.36 18.57 62.73
N ASP A 1081 -38.53 18.11 63.20
CA ASP A 1081 -38.71 17.60 64.57
C ASP A 1081 -37.72 16.44 64.87
N TYR A 1082 -37.49 15.51 63.93
CA TYR A 1082 -36.49 14.43 64.08
C TYR A 1082 -35.02 14.92 63.96
N LEU A 1083 -34.77 16.03 63.25
CA LEU A 1083 -33.41 16.57 63.11
C LEU A 1083 -32.97 17.35 64.35
N ASP A 1084 -33.90 17.99 65.06
CA ASP A 1084 -33.63 18.60 66.38
C ASP A 1084 -33.33 17.54 67.46
N GLU A 1085 -33.85 16.31 67.36
CA GLU A 1085 -33.39 15.19 68.19
C GLU A 1085 -31.92 14.84 67.87
N GLY A 1086 -31.55 14.74 66.59
CA GLY A 1086 -30.18 14.47 66.14
C GLY A 1086 -29.15 15.51 66.60
N LYS A 1087 -29.57 16.77 66.73
CA LYS A 1087 -28.80 17.93 67.22
C LYS A 1087 -28.39 17.81 68.70
N LEU A 1088 -29.12 17.05 69.51
CA LEU A 1088 -28.72 16.72 70.89
C LEU A 1088 -27.64 15.63 70.91
N GLU A 1089 -27.78 14.61 70.07
CA GLU A 1089 -26.77 13.53 69.92
C GLU A 1089 -25.43 14.11 69.40
N ALA A 1090 -25.50 15.04 68.45
CA ALA A 1090 -24.36 15.85 67.99
C ALA A 1090 -23.59 16.57 69.11
N GLN A 1091 -24.30 17.17 70.08
CA GLN A 1091 -23.66 17.86 71.21
C GLN A 1091 -22.96 16.88 72.14
N ALA A 1092 -23.54 15.70 72.38
CA ALA A 1092 -22.89 14.65 73.16
C ALA A 1092 -21.62 14.12 72.47
N ILE A 1093 -21.65 13.93 71.14
CA ILE A 1093 -20.48 13.51 70.35
C ILE A 1093 -19.35 14.56 70.42
N ALA A 1094 -19.67 15.85 70.38
CA ALA A 1094 -18.68 16.92 70.56
C ALA A 1094 -18.02 16.91 71.96
N MET A 1095 -18.75 16.50 73.01
CA MET A 1095 -18.16 16.26 74.34
C MET A 1095 -17.23 15.03 74.33
N LEU A 1096 -17.59 13.94 73.65
CA LEU A 1096 -16.74 12.76 73.52
C LEU A 1096 -15.41 13.08 72.82
N VAL A 1097 -15.42 13.83 71.72
CA VAL A 1097 -14.18 14.30 71.04
C VAL A 1097 -13.31 15.14 71.98
N THR A 1098 -13.92 15.94 72.87
CA THR A 1098 -13.20 16.71 73.88
C THR A 1098 -12.54 15.80 74.93
N VAL A 1099 -13.17 14.67 75.28
CA VAL A 1099 -12.57 13.64 76.15
C VAL A 1099 -11.42 12.91 75.44
N GLU A 1100 -11.57 12.52 74.18
CA GLU A 1100 -10.48 11.91 73.38
C GLU A 1100 -9.28 12.85 73.21
N ARG A 1101 -9.51 14.17 73.11
CA ARG A 1101 -8.42 15.15 73.10
C ARG A 1101 -7.69 15.19 74.45
N MET A 1102 -8.42 15.23 75.57
CA MET A 1102 -7.82 15.12 76.91
C MET A 1102 -7.09 13.79 77.15
N GLN A 1103 -7.50 12.69 76.50
CA GLN A 1103 -6.76 11.43 76.55
C GLN A 1103 -5.43 11.50 75.79
N ARG A 1104 -5.43 12.05 74.57
CA ARG A 1104 -4.20 12.32 73.79
C ARG A 1104 -3.24 13.24 74.55
N GLU A 1105 -3.72 14.39 75.01
CA GLU A 1105 -2.97 15.34 75.84
C GLU A 1105 -2.32 14.65 77.07
N LYS A 1106 -3.08 13.80 77.78
CA LYS A 1106 -2.57 13.07 78.95
C LYS A 1106 -1.57 11.98 78.58
N ARG A 1107 -1.81 11.20 77.52
CA ARG A 1107 -0.87 10.18 77.05
C ARG A 1107 0.46 10.81 76.65
N ASP A 1108 0.42 11.94 75.96
CA ASP A 1108 1.63 12.64 75.52
C ASP A 1108 2.33 13.30 76.72
N TRP A 1109 1.59 13.83 77.69
CA TRP A 1109 2.14 14.21 78.99
C TRP A 1109 2.80 13.03 79.73
N PHE A 1110 2.18 11.85 79.76
CA PHE A 1110 2.77 10.65 80.35
C PHE A 1110 4.02 10.18 79.60
N TYR A 1111 4.05 10.29 78.27
CA TYR A 1111 5.22 9.95 77.45
C TYR A 1111 6.38 10.93 77.66
N GLN A 1112 6.11 12.24 77.64
CA GLN A 1112 7.09 13.25 78.05
C GLN A 1112 7.56 13.00 79.48
N ARG A 1113 6.66 12.66 80.41
CA ARG A 1113 7.02 12.37 81.81
C ARG A 1113 7.80 11.08 81.98
N LYS A 1114 7.59 10.06 81.15
CA LYS A 1114 8.43 8.86 81.09
C LYS A 1114 9.85 9.23 80.67
N LEU A 1115 10.02 10.01 79.60
CA LEU A 1115 11.33 10.52 79.15
C LEU A 1115 12.02 11.39 80.21
N ASP A 1116 11.25 12.22 80.91
CA ASP A 1116 11.69 13.05 82.05
C ASP A 1116 12.20 12.20 83.23
N ILE A 1117 11.55 11.05 83.49
CA ILE A 1117 11.91 10.09 84.53
C ILE A 1117 13.11 9.24 84.09
N GLU A 1118 13.16 8.77 82.85
CA GLU A 1118 14.32 8.07 82.28
C GLU A 1118 15.56 8.97 82.30
N ARG A 1119 15.42 10.25 81.92
CA ARG A 1119 16.47 11.28 82.04
C ARG A 1119 16.91 11.47 83.50
N LYS A 1120 15.98 11.50 84.47
CA LYS A 1120 16.32 11.62 85.90
C LYS A 1120 16.98 10.38 86.48
N ILE A 1121 16.54 9.19 86.12
CA ILE A 1121 17.16 7.93 86.52
C ILE A 1121 18.59 7.87 85.95
N ILE A 1122 18.80 8.31 84.71
CA ILE A 1122 20.14 8.45 84.12
C ILE A 1122 20.96 9.52 84.89
N GLU A 1123 20.39 10.68 85.24
CA GLU A 1123 21.06 11.71 86.05
C GLU A 1123 21.37 11.28 87.49
N GLU A 1124 20.62 10.34 88.08
CA GLU A 1124 20.84 9.81 89.43
C GLU A 1124 21.85 8.65 89.43
N LEU A 1125 21.76 7.73 88.47
CA LEU A 1125 22.78 6.71 88.24
C LEU A 1125 24.16 7.32 87.92
N LEU A 1126 24.20 8.52 87.30
CA LEU A 1126 25.43 9.29 87.06
C LEU A 1126 25.91 10.11 88.28
N LYS A 1127 25.15 10.15 89.38
CA LYS A 1127 25.56 10.82 90.64
C LYS A 1127 26.14 9.84 91.66
N ASP A 1128 25.61 8.61 91.75
CA ASP A 1128 26.11 7.61 92.70
C ASP A 1128 27.54 7.13 92.40
N ASP A 1129 27.99 7.23 91.15
CA ASP A 1129 29.35 6.92 90.70
C ASP A 1129 30.43 7.93 91.19
N LYS A 1130 30.10 8.80 92.17
CA LYS A 1130 31.00 9.79 92.78
C LYS A 1130 31.14 9.67 94.30
N LYS A 1131 31.66 8.52 94.75
CA LYS A 1131 32.37 8.41 96.04
C LYS A 1131 33.74 7.75 95.87
N GLN A 1132 34.72 8.25 96.62
CA GLN A 1132 36.12 7.81 96.56
C GLN A 1132 36.31 6.43 97.21
N PRO A 1133 37.37 5.68 96.83
CA PRO A 1133 37.56 4.28 97.25
C PRO A 1133 37.99 4.16 98.73
N PRO A 1134 37.67 3.03 99.39
CA PRO A 1134 38.06 2.76 100.78
C PRO A 1134 39.47 2.13 100.89
N GLU A 1135 40.15 2.43 102.00
CA GLU A 1135 41.30 1.65 102.49
C GLU A 1135 40.84 0.42 103.30
N GLU A 1136 41.75 -0.53 103.53
CA GLU A 1136 41.48 -1.78 104.24
C GLU A 1136 41.36 -1.60 105.78
N LYS A 1137 40.40 -2.28 106.44
CA LYS A 1137 40.66 -3.48 107.29
C LYS A 1137 39.49 -3.93 108.19
N LYS A 1138 39.48 -5.26 108.43
CA LYS A 1138 39.04 -6.03 109.62
C LYS A 1138 37.58 -5.99 110.14
N GLU A 1139 36.94 -7.18 110.01
CA GLU A 1139 36.36 -8.03 111.07
C GLU A 1139 35.11 -7.64 111.91
N GLU A 1140 34.45 -8.69 112.43
CA GLU A 1140 33.46 -8.76 113.55
C GLU A 1140 31.96 -8.38 113.35
N LYS A 1141 31.14 -9.43 113.22
CA LYS A 1141 29.93 -9.76 114.02
C LYS A 1141 28.72 -8.77 114.21
N LYS A 1142 27.58 -9.25 113.69
CA LYS A 1142 26.24 -9.41 114.35
C LYS A 1142 25.35 -8.21 114.70
N THR A 1143 24.03 -8.44 114.49
CA THR A 1143 22.82 -7.88 115.18
C THR A 1143 22.54 -6.36 115.09
N GLY A 1144 21.29 -5.89 114.90
CA GLY A 1144 20.02 -6.57 114.59
C GLY A 1144 18.78 -5.76 115.03
N GLN A 1145 17.61 -5.95 114.38
CA GLN A 1145 16.30 -5.28 114.65
C GLN A 1145 16.33 -3.73 114.41
N LEU A 1146 15.25 -2.94 114.20
CA LEU A 1146 13.79 -3.11 113.97
C LEU A 1146 13.31 -1.83 113.18
N GLY A 1147 12.24 -1.74 112.39
CA GLY A 1147 11.31 -2.71 111.78
C GLY A 1147 9.92 -2.10 111.50
N SER A 1148 9.27 -2.45 110.36
CA SER A 1148 7.87 -2.12 109.93
C SER A 1148 7.57 -0.67 109.44
N PRO A 1149 6.49 -0.40 108.66
CA PRO A 1149 5.40 -1.29 108.20
C PRO A 1149 5.12 -1.35 106.66
N ARG A 1150 4.04 -2.09 106.30
CA ARG A 1150 3.39 -2.31 104.97
C ARG A 1150 2.71 -1.03 104.40
N PRO A 1151 2.15 -0.99 103.15
CA PRO A 1151 1.83 -2.08 102.19
C PRO A 1151 2.52 -1.93 100.80
N ALA A 1152 2.74 -2.97 99.98
CA ALA A 1152 1.80 -3.83 99.22
C ALA A 1152 0.90 -3.04 98.23
N GLY A 1153 0.97 -3.24 96.91
CA GLY A 1153 1.89 -4.06 96.11
C GLY A 1153 1.60 -3.94 94.60
N ALA A 1154 2.55 -4.35 93.75
CA ALA A 1154 2.43 -4.35 92.27
C ALA A 1154 3.25 -5.49 91.64
N LEU A 1155 2.94 -5.86 90.40
CA LEU A 1155 3.63 -6.94 89.66
C LEU A 1155 4.97 -6.50 89.08
N ALA A 1156 5.88 -7.46 88.89
CA ALA A 1156 7.22 -7.24 88.36
C ALA A 1156 7.26 -7.34 86.82
N PRO A 1157 8.06 -6.50 86.14
CA PRO A 1157 8.68 -6.86 84.88
C PRO A 1157 9.96 -7.67 85.12
N SER A 1158 10.41 -8.40 84.10
CA SER A 1158 11.82 -8.75 83.90
C SER A 1158 12.23 -8.15 82.56
N ASP A 1159 13.19 -7.23 82.50
CA ASP A 1159 14.65 -7.45 82.67
C ASP A 1159 15.22 -8.40 81.61
N GLU A 1160 15.60 -7.80 80.48
CA GLU A 1160 16.64 -8.31 79.58
C GLU A 1160 17.68 -7.19 79.38
N LEU A 1161 18.88 -7.57 78.91
CA LEU A 1161 20.03 -6.73 78.54
C LEU A 1161 20.95 -6.23 79.67
N ARG A 1162 22.14 -6.86 79.77
CA ARG A 1162 23.41 -6.25 79.30
C ARG A 1162 24.63 -7.15 79.50
N ARG A 1163 25.45 -7.32 78.45
CA ARG A 1163 26.90 -6.99 78.44
C ARG A 1163 27.46 -6.98 77.01
N ARG A 1164 28.64 -6.38 76.84
CA ARG A 1164 29.15 -5.81 75.57
C ARG A 1164 30.04 -6.77 74.75
N ALA A 1165 29.96 -6.61 73.42
CA ALA A 1165 31.03 -6.36 72.43
C ALA A 1165 32.51 -6.30 72.94
N PRO A 1166 33.58 -6.57 72.11
CA PRO A 1166 33.72 -5.95 70.76
C PRO A 1166 34.59 -6.63 69.65
N PHE A 1167 34.65 -5.92 68.51
CA PHE A 1167 35.63 -5.97 67.38
C PHE A 1167 35.61 -7.09 66.31
N ALA A 1168 34.80 -6.83 65.27
CA ALA A 1168 35.21 -6.70 63.85
C ALA A 1168 36.27 -7.66 63.24
N ASN A 1169 35.81 -8.62 62.44
CA ASN A 1169 36.15 -8.81 61.01
C ASN A 1169 35.63 -10.17 60.53
N LEU A 1170 34.75 -10.21 59.51
CA LEU A 1170 34.37 -11.46 58.83
C LEU A 1170 33.80 -11.19 57.44
N ALA A 1171 34.32 -11.91 56.44
CA ALA A 1171 33.73 -12.04 55.12
C ALA A 1171 32.91 -13.34 55.04
N HIS A 1172 32.05 -13.48 54.02
CA HIS A 1172 31.36 -14.74 53.72
C HIS A 1172 32.35 -15.88 53.40
N PRO A 1173 31.95 -17.13 53.70
CA PRO A 1173 31.69 -18.05 52.58
C PRO A 1173 30.36 -18.83 52.71
N TYR A 1174 30.09 -19.66 51.69
CA TYR A 1174 28.95 -20.58 51.57
C TYR A 1174 29.09 -21.81 52.50
N SER A 1175 27.98 -22.46 52.87
CA SER A 1175 27.59 -23.79 52.31
C SER A 1175 26.54 -24.56 53.13
N GLU A 1176 25.84 -25.42 52.40
CA GLU A 1176 24.87 -26.46 52.72
C GLU A 1176 25.14 -27.31 54.00
N LEU A 1177 24.10 -27.84 54.66
CA LEU A 1177 23.64 -29.22 54.38
C LEU A 1177 22.29 -29.63 55.00
N VAL A 1178 21.71 -30.66 54.39
CA VAL A 1178 20.44 -31.36 54.65
C VAL A 1178 20.36 -32.03 56.04
N TRP A 1179 19.17 -32.05 56.66
CA TRP A 1179 18.65 -33.22 57.42
C TRP A 1179 17.11 -33.31 57.36
N SER A 1180 16.57 -34.52 57.47
CA SER A 1180 15.15 -34.85 57.23
C SER A 1180 14.48 -35.56 58.42
N ALA A 1181 13.20 -35.32 58.69
CA ALA A 1181 12.34 -36.20 59.50
C ALA A 1181 10.85 -36.09 59.13
N THR A 1182 10.11 -37.20 59.26
CA THR A 1182 8.68 -37.34 58.89
C THR A 1182 7.72 -37.12 60.07
N PRO A 1183 6.48 -36.64 59.84
CA PRO A 1183 5.40 -36.68 60.84
C PRO A 1183 4.94 -38.14 61.11
N ARG A 1184 4.29 -38.37 62.26
CA ARG A 1184 3.80 -39.71 62.68
C ARG A 1184 2.27 -39.80 62.64
N ASP A 1185 1.76 -40.85 62.01
CA ASP A 1185 0.33 -41.16 61.84
C ASP A 1185 -0.31 -41.78 63.11
N ARG A 1186 -1.63 -41.54 63.28
CA ARG A 1186 -2.61 -42.49 63.88
C ARG A 1186 -4.07 -42.08 63.59
N ARG A 1187 -4.71 -42.77 62.63
CA ARG A 1187 -6.01 -43.51 62.71
C ARG A 1187 -7.21 -42.81 63.41
N ARG A 1188 -8.46 -42.79 62.88
CA ARG A 1188 -9.21 -43.68 61.94
C ARG A 1188 -10.50 -42.93 61.43
N ASP A 1189 -11.45 -43.42 60.61
CA ASP A 1189 -11.74 -44.76 60.05
C ASP A 1189 -12.32 -44.75 58.60
N GLY A 1190 -13.60 -44.36 58.38
CA GLY A 1190 -14.33 -44.34 57.09
C GLY A 1190 -15.84 -44.07 57.27
N PRO A 1191 -16.74 -44.29 56.26
CA PRO A 1191 -16.52 -44.83 54.91
C PRO A 1191 -17.14 -43.89 53.80
N PRO A 1192 -17.84 -44.27 52.69
CA PRO A 1192 -17.63 -43.57 51.39
C PRO A 1192 -18.88 -42.94 50.69
N THR A 1193 -18.60 -42.21 49.59
CA THR A 1193 -19.41 -41.91 48.36
C THR A 1193 -20.92 -42.26 48.33
N PRO A 1194 -21.79 -41.37 47.81
CA PRO A 1194 -21.97 -41.33 46.35
C PRO A 1194 -22.15 -39.93 45.70
N SER A 1195 -22.21 -39.97 44.38
CA SER A 1195 -22.39 -38.89 43.40
C SER A 1195 -23.68 -38.06 43.52
N LEU A 1196 -23.58 -36.80 43.10
CA LEU A 1196 -24.44 -36.20 42.07
C LEU A 1196 -23.62 -35.22 41.21
#